data_AF-A0A507F3A2-F1
#
_entry.id   AF-A0A507F3A2-F1
#
_cell.length_a   1.000
_cell.length_b   1.000
_cell.length_c   1.000
_cell.angle_alpha   90.00
_cell.angle_beta   90.00
_cell.angle_gamma   90.00
#
_symmetry.space_group_name_H-M   'P 1'
#
loop_
_entity.id
_entity.type
_entity.pdbx_description
1 polymer ?
#
loop_
_entity_poly.entity_id
_entity_poly.type
_entity_poly.pdbx_seq_one_letter_code
_entity_poly.pdbx_strand_id
1 'polypeptide(L)'
;MPSNELQRLGYKIEAERLVKLDGSPYEFTVKKNDGLFNQRHYEQVGDAMTRLIVDRLQTEKGLVPVSVPVDAKQGEETSRVYASPDAFTSSKPLLMLVPGISIQVGQWALSIFCVPVMHLSYEGRLIRTSPTARRKIVINRSVYQGSMLQYVDRAQSLGFNVIILNSNLNKMDGVPIRGSESPEDHVHYVWKTLIEPCATRHVLAVAHSFGGVCMQSLLMREKGKIEDRILGIALTDSVHGGFFRNPSGVKSNVLAHHAVNWVRSDAPLGEGDGLDFAGVELRSAGTDQHDETTVVAIDEVFKYLQEQYEAKTKRAEMKGATSTAAATLVPSSEYVPGTDDWTVPASVLAYKFFVPLSSTLAAALKELDARMIESSSDEFHLITRKTKRPLGGECVEAGSVGVWSCNGRPVIAIDPGNYWNFSVRQSWVGSFPITQPIDVLGLTTVLVGQSEAAVVMDPTNRIFVIRNSGFAAYGSEGRFKVIEIVDTLNLGDEHAHHESRPPGTNSNQSLSKPAILGWKRDVKITVGNSRITVASFFLVPANNVLILQRDNDLILLKAGQHVITNPNTSFRGFYSLGERQTTFKTQPAYTVEGVPVVLNVNLRYRIHDPMLLTLNYNDAFTALANPAQTAVNAVVSRLSYLQFMRAQKLGGDVPDHHIEPWLDAFKNACLRDLRSQAEGYGITVESFDVLDRELDGALGKDLEKQSEQVLRNQVQATQIELQNHIATETQRGRLEIAKVEAEQKKTVADADYYVNTKQSDALYYKVLKAAEAEAESSELKTVQEVKNIVNLAGAKRTEIEVIGAAYAQVPIGHAQAMQLSVFDVEKRKALPEKTIYFAGDSSEVNADISRHTKDVVSAGLKAAVGWKLGQEN
;
A
#
# COMPACT_ATOMS: atom_id res chain seq x y z
N MET A 1 1.60 -2.34 -37.35
CA MET A 1 2.92 -2.02 -36.77
C MET A 1 2.90 -0.60 -36.22
N PRO A 2 3.14 -0.41 -34.90
CA PRO A 2 3.16 0.91 -34.24
C PRO A 2 4.20 1.89 -34.82
N SER A 3 5.29 1.37 -35.40
CA SER A 3 6.30 2.15 -36.11
C SER A 3 5.72 3.10 -37.16
N ASN A 4 4.68 2.68 -37.88
CA ASN A 4 4.04 3.49 -38.91
C ASN A 4 3.25 4.68 -38.32
N GLU A 5 2.87 4.63 -37.04
CA GLU A 5 2.11 5.70 -36.39
C GLU A 5 3.04 6.81 -35.88
N LEU A 6 4.17 6.45 -35.26
CA LEU A 6 5.23 7.42 -34.95
C LEU A 6 5.74 8.13 -36.22
N GLN A 7 5.91 7.39 -37.33
CA GLN A 7 6.30 7.96 -38.61
C GLN A 7 5.27 8.95 -39.16
N ARG A 8 3.96 8.68 -39.02
CA ARG A 8 2.89 9.63 -39.37
C ARG A 8 2.92 10.91 -38.52
N LEU A 9 3.36 10.79 -37.26
CA LEU A 9 3.55 11.93 -36.35
C LEU A 9 4.88 12.67 -36.57
N GLY A 10 5.74 12.20 -37.48
CA GLY A 10 7.02 12.83 -37.82
C GLY A 10 8.22 12.33 -37.02
N TYR A 11 8.14 11.16 -36.38
CA TYR A 11 9.20 10.59 -35.54
C TYR A 11 9.54 9.14 -35.89
N LYS A 12 10.72 8.69 -35.45
CA LYS A 12 11.21 7.32 -35.50
C LYS A 12 11.93 6.98 -34.19
N ILE A 13 12.10 5.68 -33.91
CA ILE A 13 13.06 5.24 -32.89
C ILE A 13 14.39 4.96 -33.55
N GLU A 14 15.45 5.54 -33.00
CA GLU A 14 16.83 5.33 -33.44
C GLU A 14 17.72 5.20 -32.21
N ALA A 15 18.51 4.11 -32.14
CA ALA A 15 19.33 3.76 -30.97
C ALA A 15 18.57 3.90 -29.63
N GLU A 16 17.37 3.30 -29.54
CA GLU A 16 16.46 3.36 -28.39
C GLU A 16 15.93 4.77 -28.03
N ARG A 17 16.11 5.81 -28.84
CA ARG A 17 15.60 7.18 -28.58
C ARG A 17 14.53 7.62 -29.57
N LEU A 18 13.60 8.48 -29.13
CA LEU A 18 12.67 9.15 -30.04
C LEU A 18 13.36 10.34 -30.71
N VAL A 19 13.53 10.26 -32.03
CA VAL A 19 14.04 11.34 -32.87
C VAL A 19 13.02 11.68 -33.95
N LYS A 20 13.10 12.89 -34.50
CA LYS A 20 12.34 13.25 -35.70
C LYS A 20 12.83 12.43 -36.89
N LEU A 21 12.06 12.39 -37.99
CA LEU A 21 12.46 11.65 -39.20
C LEU A 21 13.83 12.06 -39.76
N ASP A 22 14.24 13.31 -39.57
CA ASP A 22 15.55 13.85 -39.94
C ASP A 22 16.71 13.47 -38.98
N GLY A 23 16.42 12.78 -37.88
CA GLY A 23 17.39 12.41 -36.84
C GLY A 23 17.59 13.46 -35.74
N SER A 24 16.95 14.63 -35.82
CA SER A 24 17.03 15.65 -34.76
C SER A 24 16.23 15.25 -33.50
N PRO A 25 16.59 15.76 -32.30
CA PRO A 25 15.91 15.40 -31.06
C PRO A 25 14.42 15.74 -31.03
N TYR A 26 13.67 15.07 -30.16
CA TYR A 26 12.29 15.45 -29.86
C TYR A 26 12.20 16.89 -29.32
N GLU A 27 11.25 17.67 -29.83
CA GLU A 27 10.89 19.00 -29.34
C GLU A 27 9.38 19.08 -29.13
N PHE A 28 8.96 19.64 -27.99
CA PHE A 28 7.55 19.84 -27.67
C PHE A 28 6.91 21.01 -28.43
N THR A 29 7.67 22.10 -28.62
CA THR A 29 7.18 23.30 -29.32
C THR A 29 7.29 23.13 -30.83
N VAL A 30 6.51 22.20 -31.40
CA VAL A 30 6.44 21.94 -32.84
C VAL A 30 5.86 23.15 -33.59
N LYS A 31 4.86 23.82 -32.99
CA LYS A 31 4.21 25.02 -33.54
C LYS A 31 4.35 26.19 -32.55
N LYS A 32 5.09 27.23 -32.95
CA LYS A 32 5.24 28.45 -32.14
C LYS A 32 3.87 29.10 -31.88
N ASN A 33 3.65 29.56 -30.66
CA ASN A 33 2.44 30.23 -30.16
C ASN A 33 1.13 29.38 -30.15
N ASP A 34 1.19 28.06 -30.41
CA ASP A 34 0.01 27.17 -30.35
C ASP A 34 0.18 26.08 -29.27
N GLY A 35 -0.01 26.48 -28.02
CA GLY A 35 0.16 25.60 -26.86
C GLY A 35 -0.83 24.42 -26.81
N LEU A 36 -2.04 24.60 -27.35
CA LEU A 36 -3.06 23.54 -27.39
C LEU A 36 -2.71 22.46 -28.41
N PHE A 37 -2.22 22.86 -29.59
CA PHE A 37 -1.70 21.92 -30.59
C PHE A 37 -0.51 21.14 -30.05
N ASN A 38 0.49 21.82 -29.47
CA ASN A 38 1.69 21.17 -28.93
C ASN A 38 1.34 20.14 -27.84
N GLN A 39 0.38 20.45 -26.96
CA GLN A 39 -0.11 19.50 -25.95
C GLN A 39 -0.76 18.26 -26.57
N ARG A 40 -1.69 18.43 -27.52
CA ARG A 40 -2.37 17.31 -28.19
C ARG A 40 -1.40 16.45 -29.00
N HIS A 41 -0.46 17.06 -29.70
CA HIS A 41 0.58 16.37 -30.46
C HIS A 41 1.49 15.56 -29.53
N TYR A 42 1.89 16.12 -28.39
CA TYR A 42 2.63 15.40 -27.35
C TYR A 42 1.85 14.21 -26.75
N GLU A 43 0.55 14.35 -26.55
CA GLU A 43 -0.33 13.24 -26.12
C GLU A 43 -0.39 12.13 -27.18
N GLN A 44 -0.60 12.47 -28.45
CA GLN A 44 -0.60 11.51 -29.57
C GLN A 44 0.74 10.77 -29.72
N VAL A 45 1.87 11.48 -29.61
CA VAL A 45 3.20 10.85 -29.58
C VAL A 45 3.33 9.92 -28.38
N GLY A 46 2.87 10.33 -27.20
CA GLY A 46 2.86 9.51 -25.99
C GLY A 46 2.04 8.23 -26.11
N ASP A 47 0.88 8.29 -26.75
CA ASP A 47 0.03 7.12 -27.00
C ASP A 47 0.65 6.16 -28.02
N ALA A 48 1.24 6.68 -29.10
CA ALA A 48 1.99 5.88 -30.06
C ALA A 48 3.21 5.20 -29.41
N MET A 49 3.91 5.89 -28.50
CA MET A 49 4.99 5.31 -27.68
C MET A 49 4.49 4.20 -26.75
N THR A 50 3.34 4.36 -26.09
CA THR A 50 2.72 3.31 -25.27
C THR A 50 2.38 2.08 -26.10
N ARG A 51 1.79 2.27 -27.30
CA ARG A 51 1.49 1.16 -28.22
C ARG A 51 2.75 0.43 -28.67
N LEU A 52 3.83 1.16 -28.95
CA LEU A 52 5.14 0.57 -29.25
C LEU A 52 5.67 -0.26 -28.07
N ILE A 53 5.64 0.26 -26.84
CA ILE A 53 6.11 -0.47 -25.65
C ILE A 53 5.27 -1.73 -25.43
N VAL A 54 3.95 -1.64 -25.55
CA VAL A 54 3.02 -2.78 -25.44
C VAL A 54 3.23 -3.82 -26.54
N ASP A 55 3.57 -3.40 -27.76
CA ASP A 55 3.93 -4.28 -28.88
C ASP A 55 5.25 -5.00 -28.58
N ARG A 56 6.28 -4.31 -28.07
CA ARG A 56 7.55 -4.92 -27.62
C ARG A 56 7.36 -5.89 -26.45
N LEU A 57 6.52 -5.56 -25.47
CA LEU A 57 6.20 -6.45 -24.34
C LEU A 57 5.56 -7.77 -24.80
N GLN A 58 4.76 -7.75 -25.86
CA GLN A 58 4.15 -8.95 -26.44
C GLN A 58 5.10 -9.69 -27.41
N THR A 59 5.78 -8.98 -28.30
CA THR A 59 6.58 -9.57 -29.39
C THR A 59 8.02 -9.88 -29.01
N GLU A 60 8.70 -9.00 -28.26
CA GLU A 60 10.07 -9.22 -27.80
C GLU A 60 10.11 -10.00 -26.48
N LYS A 61 9.16 -9.75 -25.57
CA LYS A 61 9.16 -10.33 -24.20
C LYS A 61 8.13 -11.44 -23.97
N GLY A 62 7.26 -11.70 -24.94
CA GLY A 62 6.29 -12.80 -24.89
C GLY A 62 5.20 -12.67 -23.82
N LEU A 63 4.96 -11.47 -23.26
CA LEU A 63 3.88 -11.27 -22.30
C LEU A 63 2.51 -11.27 -22.99
N VAL A 64 1.50 -11.85 -22.36
CA VAL A 64 0.12 -11.89 -22.86
C VAL A 64 -0.76 -10.87 -22.13
N PRO A 65 -1.68 -10.18 -22.82
CA PRO A 65 -2.66 -9.30 -22.19
C PRO A 65 -3.74 -10.12 -21.47
N VAL A 66 -4.06 -9.72 -20.24
CA VAL A 66 -5.13 -10.30 -19.41
C VAL A 66 -6.14 -9.20 -19.07
N SER A 67 -7.42 -9.49 -19.27
CA SER A 67 -8.52 -8.54 -19.01
C SER A 67 -8.72 -8.32 -17.51
N VAL A 68 -9.01 -7.07 -17.14
CA VAL A 68 -9.51 -6.67 -15.82
C VAL A 68 -10.82 -5.90 -16.06
N PRO A 69 -11.99 -6.41 -15.66
CA PRO A 69 -12.21 -7.69 -14.97
C PRO A 69 -11.94 -8.92 -15.87
N VAL A 70 -11.66 -10.07 -15.24
CA VAL A 70 -11.38 -11.34 -15.96
C VAL A 70 -12.66 -11.99 -16.53
N ASP A 71 -13.79 -11.70 -15.90
CA ASP A 71 -15.14 -12.17 -16.25
C ASP A 71 -15.93 -11.09 -16.99
N ALA A 72 -15.23 -10.27 -17.78
CA ALA A 72 -15.82 -9.15 -18.51
C ALA A 72 -16.93 -9.62 -19.47
N LYS A 73 -18.09 -8.97 -19.39
CA LYS A 73 -19.22 -9.23 -20.28
C LYS A 73 -18.99 -8.60 -21.66
N GLN A 74 -19.70 -9.10 -22.66
CA GLN A 74 -19.63 -8.54 -24.01
C GLN A 74 -20.10 -7.07 -24.00
N GLY A 75 -19.20 -6.15 -24.35
CA GLY A 75 -19.46 -4.70 -24.30
C GLY A 75 -19.22 -4.05 -22.92
N GLU A 76 -18.60 -4.75 -21.97
CA GLU A 76 -18.14 -4.16 -20.71
C GLU A 76 -16.76 -3.49 -20.89
N GLU A 77 -16.57 -2.34 -20.24
CA GLU A 77 -15.28 -1.63 -20.25
C GLU A 77 -14.20 -2.42 -19.50
N THR A 78 -13.00 -2.51 -20.08
CA THR A 78 -11.91 -3.35 -19.55
C THR A 78 -10.57 -2.63 -19.52
N SER A 79 -9.86 -2.81 -18.40
CA SER A 79 -8.43 -2.56 -18.31
C SER A 79 -7.66 -3.82 -18.72
N ARG A 80 -6.34 -3.70 -18.94
CA ARG A 80 -5.45 -4.81 -19.31
C ARG A 80 -4.18 -4.77 -18.49
N VAL A 81 -3.83 -5.92 -17.91
CA VAL A 81 -2.51 -6.20 -17.34
C VAL A 81 -1.74 -7.11 -18.30
N TYR A 82 -0.41 -7.14 -18.23
CA TYR A 82 0.43 -7.97 -19.11
C TYR A 82 1.22 -8.95 -18.27
N ALA A 83 1.04 -10.25 -18.50
CA ALA A 83 1.64 -11.31 -17.69
C ALA A 83 2.42 -12.31 -18.55
N SER A 84 3.38 -13.03 -17.97
CA SER A 84 4.00 -14.18 -18.66
C SER A 84 2.94 -15.26 -18.95
N PRO A 85 3.05 -16.04 -20.05
CA PRO A 85 2.01 -17.00 -20.45
C PRO A 85 1.70 -18.06 -19.38
N ASP A 86 2.69 -18.44 -18.58
CA ASP A 86 2.59 -19.38 -17.46
C ASP A 86 2.53 -18.68 -16.08
N ALA A 87 2.34 -17.35 -16.01
CA ALA A 87 2.43 -16.58 -14.76
C ALA A 87 1.52 -17.09 -13.63
N PHE A 88 0.34 -17.64 -13.98
CA PHE A 88 -0.66 -18.09 -13.00
C PHE A 88 -0.61 -19.60 -12.72
N THR A 89 -0.08 -20.40 -13.64
CA THR A 89 -0.02 -21.87 -13.56
C THR A 89 1.34 -22.40 -13.10
N SER A 90 2.40 -21.62 -13.27
CA SER A 90 3.78 -21.99 -12.93
C SER A 90 4.07 -21.84 -11.43
N SER A 91 4.99 -22.66 -10.94
CA SER A 91 5.54 -22.58 -9.58
C SER A 91 6.72 -21.61 -9.46
N LYS A 92 7.21 -21.04 -10.57
CA LYS A 92 8.28 -20.02 -10.61
C LYS A 92 7.91 -18.81 -9.73
N PRO A 93 8.90 -18.09 -9.17
CA PRO A 93 8.62 -16.80 -8.52
C PRO A 93 7.99 -15.81 -9.52
N LEU A 94 7.05 -15.00 -9.03
CA LEU A 94 6.33 -14.00 -9.81
C LEU A 94 6.73 -12.60 -9.37
N LEU A 95 7.25 -11.80 -10.30
CA LEU A 95 7.56 -10.39 -10.11
C LEU A 95 6.37 -9.52 -10.54
N MET A 96 5.82 -8.76 -9.61
CA MET A 96 4.72 -7.82 -9.82
C MET A 96 5.27 -6.39 -9.99
N LEU A 97 5.04 -5.78 -11.16
CA LEU A 97 5.46 -4.40 -11.45
C LEU A 97 4.25 -3.45 -11.33
N VAL A 98 4.33 -2.53 -10.37
CA VAL A 98 3.26 -1.57 -10.04
C VAL A 98 3.72 -0.14 -10.39
N PRO A 99 3.09 0.52 -11.38
CA PRO A 99 3.49 1.86 -11.81
C PRO A 99 3.07 2.96 -10.81
N GLY A 100 3.68 4.13 -10.95
CA GLY A 100 3.25 5.36 -10.28
C GLY A 100 1.96 5.96 -10.84
N ILE A 101 1.53 7.11 -10.31
CA ILE A 101 0.24 7.75 -10.63
C ILE A 101 0.21 8.43 -12.01
N SER A 102 -0.90 8.29 -12.74
CA SER A 102 -1.15 8.90 -14.06
C SER A 102 -0.17 8.46 -15.17
N ILE A 103 0.31 7.21 -15.11
CA ILE A 103 1.27 6.63 -16.05
C ILE A 103 0.60 5.53 -16.89
N GLN A 104 0.95 5.46 -18.17
CA GLN A 104 0.45 4.44 -19.10
C GLN A 104 1.18 3.09 -18.89
N VAL A 105 0.46 1.98 -19.12
CA VAL A 105 0.95 0.63 -18.88
C VAL A 105 2.30 0.35 -19.55
N GLY A 106 3.22 -0.28 -18.81
CA GLY A 106 4.57 -0.57 -19.28
C GLY A 106 5.57 0.58 -19.17
N GLN A 107 5.19 1.76 -18.67
CA GLN A 107 6.12 2.87 -18.38
C GLN A 107 6.35 3.03 -16.88
N TRP A 108 7.55 3.49 -16.49
CA TRP A 108 7.92 3.58 -15.07
C TRP A 108 7.43 4.85 -14.38
N ALA A 109 7.83 6.02 -14.91
CA ALA A 109 7.76 7.28 -14.17
C ALA A 109 7.30 8.48 -15.02
N LEU A 110 6.72 9.45 -14.30
CA LEU A 110 6.36 10.78 -14.77
C LEU A 110 7.40 11.76 -14.17
N SER A 111 8.02 12.65 -14.95
CA SER A 111 8.95 13.63 -14.35
C SER A 111 8.16 14.66 -13.56
N ILE A 112 8.21 14.55 -12.22
CA ILE A 112 7.59 15.50 -11.30
C ILE A 112 8.56 16.68 -11.10
N PHE A 113 8.45 17.62 -12.04
CA PHE A 113 8.73 19.04 -11.77
C PHE A 113 7.54 19.89 -12.22
N CYS A 114 6.34 19.52 -11.74
CA CYS A 114 5.15 20.37 -11.83
C CYS A 114 4.05 19.96 -10.83
N VAL A 115 4.34 20.06 -9.53
CA VAL A 115 3.31 20.65 -8.64
C VAL A 115 3.12 22.09 -9.12
N PRO A 116 1.91 22.68 -9.17
CA PRO A 116 1.75 24.10 -9.44
C PRO A 116 2.26 24.92 -8.25
N VAL A 117 3.59 25.04 -8.13
CA VAL A 117 4.22 26.03 -7.25
C VAL A 117 3.90 27.40 -7.86
N MET A 118 2.94 28.09 -7.24
CA MET A 118 2.65 29.48 -7.56
C MET A 118 3.83 30.35 -7.10
N HIS A 119 4.81 30.57 -7.97
CA HIS A 119 5.72 31.70 -7.80
C HIS A 119 5.06 32.96 -8.36
N LEU A 120 4.64 33.81 -7.43
CA LEU A 120 4.36 35.22 -7.70
C LEU A 120 5.65 35.89 -8.20
N SER A 121 5.68 36.21 -9.49
CA SER A 121 6.62 37.22 -9.99
C SER A 121 6.11 38.63 -9.63
N TYR A 122 7.02 39.58 -9.54
CA TYR A 122 6.79 40.94 -9.05
C TYR A 122 5.84 41.81 -9.92
N GLU A 123 5.26 41.23 -10.99
CA GLU A 123 4.41 41.92 -11.97
C GLU A 123 3.02 41.26 -12.18
N GLY A 124 2.63 40.30 -11.33
CA GLY A 124 1.24 39.82 -11.25
C GLY A 124 0.70 39.04 -12.47
N ARG A 125 1.55 38.66 -13.43
CA ARG A 125 1.14 37.83 -14.58
C ARG A 125 1.29 36.34 -14.29
N LEU A 126 0.18 35.61 -14.41
CA LEU A 126 0.15 34.14 -14.45
C LEU A 126 0.87 33.60 -15.70
N ILE A 127 2.12 33.16 -15.52
CA ILE A 127 2.88 32.46 -16.57
C ILE A 127 2.71 30.95 -16.35
N ARG A 128 1.97 30.28 -17.24
CA ARG A 128 2.02 28.81 -17.33
C ARG A 128 3.40 28.38 -17.84
N THR A 129 4.17 27.69 -17.01
CA THR A 129 5.37 26.97 -17.45
C THR A 129 5.01 25.73 -18.28
N SER A 130 5.97 25.23 -19.04
CA SER A 130 5.75 24.29 -20.16
C SER A 130 5.31 22.88 -19.72
N PRO A 131 4.33 22.23 -20.41
CA PRO A 131 3.90 20.85 -20.10
C PRO A 131 4.91 19.72 -20.35
N THR A 132 6.17 20.02 -20.66
CA THR A 132 7.19 19.12 -21.24
C THR A 132 7.62 17.92 -20.39
N ALA A 133 7.17 17.79 -19.14
CA ALA A 133 7.78 16.88 -18.16
C ALA A 133 7.26 15.42 -18.19
N ARG A 134 6.05 15.14 -18.71
CA ARG A 134 5.33 13.90 -18.34
C ARG A 134 5.91 12.55 -18.81
N ARG A 135 6.89 12.54 -19.73
CA ARG A 135 7.45 11.32 -20.39
C ARG A 135 8.96 11.43 -20.68
N LYS A 136 9.69 12.22 -19.87
CA LYS A 136 11.08 12.67 -20.14
C LYS A 136 12.05 11.53 -20.49
N ILE A 137 12.02 10.41 -19.78
CA ILE A 137 12.98 9.31 -19.94
C ILE A 137 12.70 8.48 -21.21
N VAL A 138 11.46 8.02 -21.38
CA VAL A 138 11.03 7.20 -22.54
C VAL A 138 11.28 7.93 -23.87
N ILE A 139 11.11 9.25 -23.88
CA ILE A 139 11.28 10.09 -25.07
C ILE A 139 12.75 10.50 -25.26
N ASN A 140 13.40 11.08 -24.25
CA ASN A 140 14.69 11.75 -24.42
C ASN A 140 15.92 10.87 -24.09
N ARG A 141 15.77 9.80 -23.29
CA ARG A 141 16.90 8.98 -22.80
C ARG A 141 16.95 7.62 -23.46
N SER A 142 15.92 6.80 -23.28
CA SER A 142 15.80 5.45 -23.86
C SER A 142 14.39 4.88 -23.66
N VAL A 143 13.79 4.29 -24.70
CA VAL A 143 12.53 3.54 -24.62
C VAL A 143 12.72 2.30 -23.74
N TYR A 144 13.79 1.53 -23.95
CA TYR A 144 14.15 0.38 -23.14
C TYR A 144 14.30 0.69 -21.64
N GLN A 145 15.03 1.74 -21.28
CA GLN A 145 15.26 2.10 -19.86
C GLN A 145 14.05 2.80 -19.22
N GLY A 146 13.34 3.67 -19.95
CA GLY A 146 12.17 4.40 -19.42
C GLY A 146 10.91 3.55 -19.29
N SER A 147 10.93 2.33 -19.84
CA SER A 147 9.83 1.37 -19.77
C SER A 147 10.17 0.19 -18.85
N MET A 148 9.17 -0.63 -18.58
CA MET A 148 9.31 -1.86 -17.81
C MET A 148 10.10 -2.95 -18.57
N LEU A 149 10.47 -2.74 -19.85
CA LEU A 149 11.21 -3.73 -20.66
C LEU A 149 12.50 -4.19 -19.99
N GLN A 150 13.29 -3.28 -19.42
CA GLN A 150 14.56 -3.62 -18.74
C GLN A 150 14.34 -4.49 -17.49
N TYR A 151 13.25 -4.25 -16.74
CA TYR A 151 12.87 -5.07 -15.59
C TYR A 151 12.31 -6.43 -16.01
N VAL A 152 11.55 -6.50 -17.10
CA VAL A 152 11.06 -7.76 -17.67
C VAL A 152 12.23 -8.63 -18.12
N ASP A 153 13.20 -8.08 -18.85
CA ASP A 153 14.41 -8.82 -19.27
C ASP A 153 15.21 -9.33 -18.08
N ARG A 154 15.43 -8.48 -17.07
CA ARG A 154 16.20 -8.87 -15.88
C ARG A 154 15.49 -9.96 -15.08
N ALA A 155 14.17 -9.87 -14.90
CA ALA A 155 13.36 -10.89 -14.25
C ALA A 155 13.34 -12.22 -15.05
N GLN A 156 13.15 -12.17 -16.36
CA GLN A 156 13.18 -13.35 -17.24
C GLN A 156 14.56 -14.01 -17.23
N SER A 157 15.66 -13.24 -17.18
CA SER A 157 17.03 -13.77 -17.05
C SER A 157 17.29 -14.52 -15.74
N LEU A 158 16.52 -14.21 -14.69
CA LEU A 158 16.54 -14.88 -13.39
C LEU A 158 15.52 -16.03 -13.29
N GLY A 159 14.79 -16.33 -14.37
CA GLY A 159 13.75 -17.36 -14.41
C GLY A 159 12.45 -16.97 -13.71
N PHE A 160 12.23 -15.68 -13.43
CA PHE A 160 11.02 -15.18 -12.80
C PHE A 160 9.94 -14.95 -13.86
N ASN A 161 8.70 -15.30 -13.52
CA ASN A 161 7.54 -14.85 -14.28
C ASN A 161 7.23 -13.39 -13.91
N VAL A 162 6.59 -12.63 -14.79
CA VAL A 162 6.32 -11.20 -14.59
C VAL A 162 4.83 -10.90 -14.80
N ILE A 163 4.31 -9.96 -14.02
CA ILE A 163 3.03 -9.29 -14.27
C ILE A 163 3.17 -7.77 -14.14
N ILE A 164 2.72 -7.05 -15.17
CA ILE A 164 2.69 -5.58 -15.24
C ILE A 164 1.26 -5.11 -15.02
N LEU A 165 1.04 -4.29 -14.00
CA LEU A 165 -0.27 -3.76 -13.64
C LEU A 165 -0.56 -2.44 -14.39
N ASN A 166 -1.85 -2.12 -14.55
CA ASN A 166 -2.33 -0.92 -15.21
C ASN A 166 -3.29 -0.16 -14.29
N SER A 167 -2.79 0.16 -13.10
CA SER A 167 -3.54 0.77 -12.00
C SER A 167 -4.12 2.15 -12.32
N ASN A 168 -3.65 2.83 -13.37
CA ASN A 168 -4.14 4.16 -13.77
C ASN A 168 -5.28 4.14 -14.80
N LEU A 169 -5.59 2.99 -15.41
CA LEU A 169 -6.72 2.88 -16.32
C LEU A 169 -7.97 2.46 -15.53
N ASN A 170 -8.60 3.45 -14.91
CA ASN A 170 -9.74 3.25 -14.00
C ASN A 170 -11.10 3.56 -14.62
N LYS A 171 -11.11 4.27 -15.76
CA LYS A 171 -12.31 4.67 -16.50
C LYS A 171 -12.04 4.60 -18.00
N MET A 172 -13.05 4.23 -18.79
CA MET A 172 -13.07 4.36 -20.24
C MET A 172 -14.35 5.09 -20.63
N ASP A 173 -14.27 6.09 -21.51
CA ASP A 173 -15.37 7.00 -21.90
C ASP A 173 -16.21 7.57 -20.74
N GLY A 174 -15.56 7.78 -19.59
CA GLY A 174 -16.18 8.29 -18.35
C GLY A 174 -16.80 7.22 -17.45
N VAL A 175 -17.00 6.00 -17.95
CA VAL A 175 -17.53 4.85 -17.22
C VAL A 175 -16.42 4.20 -16.37
N PRO A 176 -16.63 3.97 -15.05
CA PRO A 176 -15.70 3.22 -14.21
C PRO A 176 -15.54 1.76 -14.66
N ILE A 177 -14.30 1.28 -14.68
CA ILE A 177 -13.98 -0.12 -15.00
C ILE A 177 -14.13 -0.96 -13.73
N ARG A 178 -14.96 -2.01 -13.79
CA ARG A 178 -15.29 -2.86 -12.64
C ARG A 178 -14.05 -3.58 -12.08
N GLY A 179 -13.84 -3.49 -10.76
CA GLY A 179 -12.65 -4.03 -10.10
C GLY A 179 -11.36 -3.26 -10.42
N SER A 180 -11.49 -2.05 -10.94
CA SER A 180 -10.38 -1.17 -11.33
C SER A 180 -10.77 0.29 -11.12
N GLU A 181 -11.75 0.58 -10.28
CA GLU A 181 -12.38 1.91 -10.11
C GLU A 181 -11.43 2.95 -9.51
N SER A 182 -10.41 2.50 -8.77
CA SER A 182 -9.26 3.25 -8.29
C SER A 182 -7.95 2.46 -8.49
N PRO A 183 -6.77 3.10 -8.44
CA PRO A 183 -5.48 2.41 -8.50
C PRO A 183 -5.32 1.33 -7.43
N GLU A 184 -5.79 1.59 -6.22
CA GLU A 184 -5.80 0.67 -5.09
C GLU A 184 -6.74 -0.53 -5.34
N ASP A 185 -7.93 -0.29 -5.90
CA ASP A 185 -8.89 -1.35 -6.23
C ASP A 185 -8.38 -2.22 -7.39
N HIS A 186 -7.72 -1.64 -8.38
CA HIS A 186 -7.07 -2.40 -9.46
C HIS A 186 -6.00 -3.37 -8.93
N VAL A 187 -5.10 -2.88 -8.06
CA VAL A 187 -4.05 -3.73 -7.46
C VAL A 187 -4.67 -4.80 -6.56
N HIS A 188 -5.73 -4.47 -5.81
CA HIS A 188 -6.45 -5.43 -4.97
C HIS A 188 -7.19 -6.50 -5.77
N TYR A 189 -7.87 -6.13 -6.87
CA TYR A 189 -8.54 -7.07 -7.76
C TYR A 189 -7.55 -7.99 -8.47
N VAL A 190 -6.47 -7.45 -9.05
CA VAL A 190 -5.40 -8.24 -9.68
C VAL A 190 -4.79 -9.21 -8.67
N TRP A 191 -4.54 -8.76 -7.43
CA TRP A 191 -4.10 -9.68 -6.39
C TRP A 191 -5.12 -10.79 -6.16
N LYS A 192 -6.35 -10.48 -5.77
CA LYS A 192 -7.36 -11.45 -5.34
C LYS A 192 -7.81 -12.42 -6.45
N THR A 193 -7.90 -11.95 -7.68
CA THR A 193 -8.50 -12.71 -8.80
C THR A 193 -7.45 -13.40 -9.67
N LEU A 194 -6.24 -12.85 -9.78
CA LEU A 194 -5.16 -13.43 -10.60
C LEU A 194 -4.03 -14.02 -9.76
N ILE A 195 -3.51 -13.30 -8.77
CA ILE A 195 -2.29 -13.70 -8.03
C ILE A 195 -2.59 -14.66 -6.86
N GLU A 196 -3.66 -14.42 -6.11
CA GLU A 196 -4.09 -15.25 -4.98
C GLU A 196 -4.37 -16.71 -5.39
N PRO A 197 -5.01 -17.03 -6.53
CA PRO A 197 -5.16 -18.42 -6.97
C PRO A 197 -3.91 -19.04 -7.65
N CYS A 198 -2.81 -18.31 -7.86
CA CYS A 198 -1.61 -18.85 -8.53
C CYS A 198 -1.00 -20.06 -7.81
N ALA A 199 -0.41 -20.96 -8.60
CA ALA A 199 0.41 -22.06 -8.08
C ALA A 199 1.66 -21.59 -7.31
N THR A 200 2.25 -20.45 -7.69
CA THR A 200 3.44 -19.90 -7.01
C THR A 200 3.13 -19.29 -5.64
N ARG A 201 3.93 -19.66 -4.64
CA ARG A 201 3.92 -19.06 -3.29
C ARG A 201 5.01 -18.01 -3.09
N HIS A 202 5.66 -17.58 -4.17
CA HIS A 202 6.83 -16.71 -4.13
C HIS A 202 6.58 -15.48 -4.99
N VAL A 203 6.03 -14.43 -4.37
CA VAL A 203 5.73 -13.17 -5.05
C VAL A 203 6.73 -12.10 -4.61
N LEU A 204 7.29 -11.39 -5.57
CA LEU A 204 8.16 -10.24 -5.40
C LEU A 204 7.45 -9.04 -6.02
N ALA A 205 7.65 -7.83 -5.49
CA ALA A 205 7.05 -6.62 -6.05
C ALA A 205 8.08 -5.52 -6.29
N VAL A 206 7.91 -4.76 -7.37
CA VAL A 206 8.55 -3.46 -7.58
C VAL A 206 7.44 -2.43 -7.74
N ALA A 207 7.43 -1.40 -6.89
CA ALA A 207 6.42 -0.35 -6.95
C ALA A 207 7.07 1.04 -6.96
N HIS A 208 6.72 1.85 -7.96
CA HIS A 208 7.26 3.20 -8.10
C HIS A 208 6.26 4.24 -7.59
N SER A 209 6.74 5.25 -6.85
CA SER A 209 5.95 6.43 -6.46
C SER A 209 4.63 6.03 -5.79
N PHE A 210 3.48 6.47 -6.29
CA PHE A 210 2.15 6.10 -5.79
C PHE A 210 1.85 4.58 -5.85
N GLY A 211 2.55 3.80 -6.67
CA GLY A 211 2.43 2.34 -6.67
C GLY A 211 2.73 1.72 -5.30
N GLY A 212 3.62 2.34 -4.50
CA GLY A 212 3.89 1.90 -3.13
C GLY A 212 2.72 2.17 -2.17
N VAL A 213 1.90 3.19 -2.43
CA VAL A 213 0.63 3.42 -1.72
C VAL A 213 -0.38 2.33 -2.07
N CYS A 214 -0.46 1.93 -3.35
CA CYS A 214 -1.31 0.80 -3.76
C CYS A 214 -0.86 -0.52 -3.11
N MET A 215 0.46 -0.76 -2.99
CA MET A 215 1.00 -1.89 -2.23
C MET A 215 0.64 -1.82 -0.74
N GLN A 216 0.74 -0.64 -0.12
CA GLN A 216 0.34 -0.45 1.28
C GLN A 216 -1.15 -0.75 1.48
N SER A 217 -2.02 -0.27 0.58
CA SER A 217 -3.46 -0.54 0.60
C SER A 217 -3.76 -2.04 0.45
N LEU A 218 -3.11 -2.73 -0.49
CA LEU A 218 -3.23 -4.18 -0.66
C LEU A 218 -2.83 -4.95 0.62
N LEU A 219 -1.68 -4.61 1.22
CA LEU A 219 -1.20 -5.25 2.45
C LEU A 219 -2.13 -5.03 3.66
N MET A 220 -2.78 -3.86 3.73
CA MET A 220 -3.79 -3.59 4.77
C MET A 220 -5.09 -4.37 4.53
N ARG A 221 -5.54 -4.49 3.27
CA ARG A 221 -6.77 -5.20 2.91
C ARG A 221 -6.67 -6.73 3.08
N GLU A 222 -5.52 -7.33 2.77
CA GLU A 222 -5.29 -8.79 2.86
C GLU A 222 -4.34 -9.21 4.01
N LYS A 223 -4.31 -8.41 5.09
CA LYS A 223 -3.48 -8.65 6.29
C LYS A 223 -3.64 -10.07 6.82
N GLY A 224 -2.52 -10.70 7.19
CA GLY A 224 -2.49 -12.09 7.69
C GLY A 224 -2.65 -13.20 6.63
N LYS A 225 -2.95 -12.88 5.36
CA LYS A 225 -2.95 -13.86 4.25
C LYS A 225 -1.80 -13.65 3.27
N ILE A 226 -1.49 -12.38 3.00
CA ILE A 226 -0.51 -11.95 1.98
C ILE A 226 0.95 -12.16 2.43
N GLU A 227 1.17 -12.17 3.75
CA GLU A 227 2.47 -12.05 4.41
C GLU A 227 3.38 -13.27 4.13
N ASP A 228 2.81 -14.48 4.05
CA ASP A 228 3.57 -15.70 3.75
C ASP A 228 4.04 -15.80 2.28
N ARG A 229 3.40 -15.04 1.38
CA ARG A 229 3.57 -15.15 -0.08
C ARG A 229 4.43 -14.04 -0.68
N ILE A 230 4.38 -12.83 -0.13
CA ILE A 230 5.31 -11.77 -0.53
C ILE A 230 6.66 -12.02 0.13
N LEU A 231 7.71 -12.13 -0.69
CA LEU A 231 9.07 -12.31 -0.23
C LEU A 231 9.77 -10.98 0.03
N GLY A 232 9.58 -10.01 -0.88
CA GLY A 232 10.19 -8.69 -0.83
C GLY A 232 9.50 -7.70 -1.76
N ILE A 233 9.55 -6.42 -1.39
CA ILE A 233 8.93 -5.28 -2.07
C ILE A 233 10.00 -4.20 -2.25
N ALA A 234 10.47 -4.04 -3.47
CA ALA A 234 11.34 -2.91 -3.81
C ALA A 234 10.48 -1.68 -4.14
N LEU A 235 10.65 -0.61 -3.39
CA LEU A 235 9.97 0.66 -3.60
C LEU A 235 10.95 1.66 -4.22
N THR A 236 10.49 2.49 -5.15
CA THR A 236 11.34 3.51 -5.80
C THR A 236 10.65 4.87 -5.73
N ASP A 237 11.26 5.79 -4.96
CA ASP A 237 10.73 7.07 -4.51
C ASP A 237 9.25 7.03 -4.09
N SER A 238 8.89 6.01 -3.31
CA SER A 238 7.52 5.77 -2.85
C SER A 238 7.09 6.75 -1.75
N VAL A 239 5.90 7.34 -1.91
CA VAL A 239 5.26 8.24 -0.93
C VAL A 239 4.30 7.53 0.04
N HIS A 240 4.42 6.19 0.13
CA HIS A 240 3.69 5.38 1.11
C HIS A 240 3.92 5.86 2.56
N GLY A 241 2.93 5.64 3.43
CA GLY A 241 2.90 6.20 4.78
C GLY A 241 2.63 7.72 4.87
N GLY A 242 2.99 8.51 3.85
CA GLY A 242 2.84 9.97 3.85
C GLY A 242 1.45 10.49 3.45
N PHE A 243 0.85 9.94 2.40
CA PHE A 243 -0.43 10.46 1.85
C PHE A 243 -1.70 9.94 2.53
N PHE A 244 -1.65 8.74 3.11
CA PHE A 244 -2.78 8.12 3.80
C PHE A 244 -2.40 7.79 5.24
N ARG A 245 -2.60 8.76 6.14
CA ARG A 245 -2.63 8.48 7.58
C ARG A 245 -3.70 7.42 7.82
N ASN A 246 -3.28 6.24 8.27
CA ASN A 246 -4.20 5.18 8.63
C ASN A 246 -5.06 5.63 9.84
N PRO A 247 -6.40 5.78 9.71
CA PRO A 247 -7.26 6.21 10.82
C PRO A 247 -7.25 5.26 12.02
N SER A 248 -6.76 4.02 11.84
CA SER A 248 -6.67 3.00 12.88
C SER A 248 -5.29 2.88 13.54
N GLY A 249 -4.28 3.68 13.12
CA GLY A 249 -2.92 3.63 13.69
C GLY A 249 -2.14 2.33 13.45
N VAL A 250 -2.70 1.36 12.72
CA VAL A 250 -2.06 0.07 12.46
C VAL A 250 -0.91 0.24 11.47
N LYS A 251 0.34 0.12 11.96
CA LYS A 251 1.52 -0.06 11.11
C LYS A 251 1.40 -1.39 10.36
N SER A 252 1.70 -1.38 9.06
CA SER A 252 1.82 -2.64 8.29
C SER A 252 3.18 -3.25 8.60
N ASN A 253 3.21 -4.20 9.55
CA ASN A 253 4.45 -4.91 9.90
C ASN A 253 5.12 -5.53 8.67
N VAL A 254 4.34 -5.91 7.65
CA VAL A 254 4.88 -6.49 6.40
C VAL A 254 5.78 -5.51 5.67
N LEU A 255 5.41 -4.23 5.54
CA LEU A 255 6.27 -3.24 4.88
C LEU A 255 7.61 -3.10 5.62
N ALA A 256 7.57 -2.91 6.93
CA ALA A 256 8.78 -2.73 7.75
C ALA A 256 9.75 -3.94 7.74
N HIS A 257 9.28 -5.15 7.42
CA HIS A 257 10.12 -6.36 7.39
C HIS A 257 10.40 -6.89 5.97
N HIS A 258 9.63 -6.48 4.96
CA HIS A 258 9.71 -6.99 3.57
C HIS A 258 9.81 -5.89 2.53
N ALA A 259 10.12 -4.64 2.88
CA ALA A 259 10.33 -3.57 1.91
C ALA A 259 11.63 -2.79 2.13
N VAL A 260 12.14 -2.24 1.02
CA VAL A 260 13.22 -1.24 0.99
C VAL A 260 12.81 -0.17 -0.03
N ASN A 261 13.00 1.11 0.28
CA ASN A 261 12.61 2.24 -0.56
C ASN A 261 13.86 3.01 -1.04
N TRP A 262 14.15 2.91 -2.33
CA TRP A 262 15.20 3.68 -3.00
C TRP A 262 14.68 5.09 -3.29
N VAL A 263 15.04 6.04 -2.43
CA VAL A 263 14.57 7.44 -2.47
C VAL A 263 15.54 8.34 -3.22
N ARG A 264 15.04 9.50 -3.67
CA ARG A 264 15.88 10.56 -4.25
C ARG A 264 16.95 11.01 -3.25
N SER A 265 18.22 10.82 -3.62
CA SER A 265 19.37 11.25 -2.84
C SER A 265 20.62 11.32 -3.72
N ASP A 266 21.49 12.29 -3.43
CA ASP A 266 22.80 12.47 -4.07
C ASP A 266 23.88 11.54 -3.49
N ALA A 267 23.56 10.80 -2.41
CA ALA A 267 24.47 9.83 -1.82
C ALA A 267 24.71 8.63 -2.77
N PRO A 268 25.85 7.93 -2.67
CA PRO A 268 26.13 6.67 -3.36
C PRO A 268 24.94 5.70 -3.44
N LEU A 269 24.71 5.11 -4.62
CA LEU A 269 23.62 4.16 -4.85
C LEU A 269 23.65 3.01 -3.83
N GLY A 270 22.53 2.79 -3.14
CA GLY A 270 22.37 1.75 -2.13
C GLY A 270 22.82 2.12 -0.71
N GLU A 271 23.39 3.31 -0.49
CA GLU A 271 23.72 3.79 0.86
C GLU A 271 22.44 4.02 1.69
N GLY A 272 22.46 3.61 2.96
CA GLY A 272 21.28 3.62 3.83
C GLY A 272 20.98 5.00 4.41
N ASP A 273 19.72 5.43 4.30
CA ASP A 273 19.21 6.74 4.71
C ASP A 273 18.18 6.62 5.87
N GLY A 274 18.41 5.64 6.75
CA GLY A 274 17.56 5.37 7.91
C GLY A 274 16.27 4.59 7.59
N LEU A 275 15.20 4.92 8.32
CA LEU A 275 13.87 4.32 8.18
C LEU A 275 12.82 5.41 7.94
N ASP A 276 11.80 5.13 7.14
CA ASP A 276 10.66 6.04 6.95
C ASP A 276 9.57 5.90 8.03
N PHE A 277 8.51 6.69 7.89
CA PHE A 277 7.36 6.68 8.81
C PHE A 277 6.58 5.35 8.86
N ALA A 278 6.69 4.50 7.82
CA ALA A 278 6.13 3.15 7.80
C ALA A 278 7.09 2.11 8.43
N GLY A 279 8.32 2.50 8.75
CA GLY A 279 9.39 1.63 9.25
C GLY A 279 10.15 0.91 8.13
N VAL A 280 10.05 1.38 6.89
CA VAL A 280 10.74 0.80 5.73
C VAL A 280 12.14 1.37 5.63
N GLU A 281 13.12 0.51 5.33
CA GLU A 281 14.51 0.91 5.12
C GLU A 281 14.62 1.84 3.91
N LEU A 282 15.19 3.02 4.12
CA LEU A 282 15.50 3.97 3.05
C LEU A 282 16.90 3.71 2.52
N ARG A 283 17.06 3.73 1.20
CA ARG A 283 18.36 3.71 0.53
C ARG A 283 18.42 4.80 -0.52
N SER A 284 19.62 5.32 -0.80
CA SER A 284 19.81 6.23 -1.92
C SER A 284 19.58 5.52 -3.25
N ALA A 285 18.79 6.13 -4.13
CA ALA A 285 18.66 5.75 -5.54
C ALA A 285 19.85 6.20 -6.41
N GLY A 286 20.81 6.96 -5.87
CA GLY A 286 21.94 7.52 -6.62
C GLY A 286 21.55 8.63 -7.62
N THR A 287 20.42 9.31 -7.37
CA THR A 287 19.91 10.40 -8.19
C THR A 287 18.89 11.24 -7.41
N ASP A 288 18.87 12.56 -7.64
CA ASP A 288 17.86 13.50 -7.16
C ASP A 288 16.59 13.54 -8.03
N GLN A 289 16.61 12.91 -9.21
CA GLN A 289 15.51 12.96 -10.18
C GLN A 289 14.46 11.88 -9.88
N HIS A 290 13.23 12.29 -9.55
CA HIS A 290 12.11 11.39 -9.19
C HIS A 290 11.91 10.29 -10.23
N ASP A 291 11.90 10.69 -11.51
CA ASP A 291 11.65 9.78 -12.61
C ASP A 291 12.80 8.81 -12.90
N GLU A 292 14.04 9.15 -12.53
CA GLU A 292 15.19 8.29 -12.80
C GLU A 292 15.43 7.23 -11.72
N THR A 293 14.84 7.37 -10.52
CA THR A 293 15.08 6.48 -9.37
C THR A 293 14.93 5.00 -9.71
N THR A 294 13.84 4.58 -10.38
CA THR A 294 13.62 3.18 -10.77
C THR A 294 14.61 2.68 -11.82
N VAL A 295 15.16 3.57 -12.65
CA VAL A 295 16.12 3.24 -13.72
C VAL A 295 17.54 3.12 -13.17
N VAL A 296 17.93 4.03 -12.29
CA VAL A 296 19.28 4.08 -11.70
C VAL A 296 19.43 3.02 -10.62
N ALA A 297 18.41 2.80 -9.78
CA ALA A 297 18.48 1.83 -8.68
C ALA A 297 18.33 0.36 -9.09
N ILE A 298 18.15 0.06 -10.39
CA ILE A 298 17.78 -1.28 -10.87
C ILE A 298 18.71 -2.40 -10.39
N ASP A 299 20.02 -2.18 -10.31
CA ASP A 299 20.97 -3.22 -9.89
C ASP A 299 20.85 -3.55 -8.39
N GLU A 300 20.74 -2.55 -7.52
CA GLU A 300 20.48 -2.77 -6.08
C GLU A 300 19.07 -3.32 -5.82
N VAL A 301 18.07 -2.89 -6.60
CA VAL A 301 16.71 -3.45 -6.56
C VAL A 301 16.73 -4.94 -6.89
N PHE A 302 17.35 -5.36 -7.99
CA PHE A 302 17.38 -6.78 -8.36
C PHE A 302 18.28 -7.62 -7.44
N LYS A 303 19.34 -7.05 -6.88
CA LYS A 303 20.16 -7.68 -5.84
C LYS A 303 19.31 -7.99 -4.61
N TYR A 304 18.60 -7.00 -4.06
CA TYR A 304 17.67 -7.20 -2.94
C TYR A 304 16.59 -8.25 -3.24
N LEU A 305 15.94 -8.20 -4.40
CA LEU A 305 14.89 -9.16 -4.76
C LEU A 305 15.44 -10.60 -4.87
N GLN A 306 16.67 -10.78 -5.35
CA GLN A 306 17.36 -12.08 -5.36
C GLN A 306 17.72 -12.54 -3.94
N GLU A 307 18.26 -11.65 -3.09
CA GLU A 307 18.59 -11.95 -1.69
C GLU A 307 17.35 -12.44 -0.91
N GLN A 308 16.18 -11.80 -1.10
CA GLN A 308 14.92 -12.24 -0.48
C GLN A 308 14.44 -13.61 -0.98
N TYR A 309 14.59 -13.87 -2.28
CA TYR A 309 14.25 -15.18 -2.87
C TYR A 309 15.18 -16.29 -2.34
N GLU A 310 16.49 -16.07 -2.39
CA GLU A 310 17.50 -17.01 -1.88
C GLU A 310 17.38 -17.27 -0.38
N ALA A 311 17.10 -16.23 0.43
CA ALA A 311 16.90 -16.41 1.86
C ALA A 311 15.67 -17.29 2.16
N LYS A 312 14.61 -17.19 1.36
CA LYS A 312 13.42 -18.06 1.49
C LYS A 312 13.71 -19.49 1.02
N THR A 313 14.40 -19.69 -0.10
CA THR A 313 14.75 -21.04 -0.59
C THR A 313 15.71 -21.74 0.36
N LYS A 314 16.80 -21.10 0.80
CA LYS A 314 17.74 -21.65 1.80
C LYS A 314 17.03 -22.00 3.13
N ARG A 315 16.09 -21.16 3.60
CA ARG A 315 15.26 -21.49 4.78
C ARG A 315 14.30 -22.66 4.53
N ALA A 316 13.76 -22.80 3.32
CA ALA A 316 12.91 -23.93 2.94
C ALA A 316 13.72 -25.24 2.83
N GLU A 317 14.93 -25.18 2.28
CA GLU A 317 15.88 -26.30 2.23
C GLU A 317 16.29 -26.76 3.64
N MET A 318 16.59 -25.84 4.57
CA MET A 318 16.85 -26.19 5.97
C MET A 318 15.63 -26.81 6.67
N LYS A 319 14.41 -26.35 6.34
CA LYS A 319 13.16 -26.95 6.86
C LYS A 319 12.81 -28.30 6.22
N GLY A 320 13.14 -28.51 4.94
CA GLY A 320 12.95 -29.78 4.24
C GLY A 320 14.00 -30.83 4.61
N ALA A 321 15.24 -30.40 4.86
CA ALA A 321 16.29 -31.24 5.44
C ALA A 321 15.90 -31.73 6.84
N THR A 322 15.28 -30.89 7.67
CA THR A 322 14.79 -31.30 9.00
C THR A 322 13.53 -32.18 8.98
N SER A 323 12.73 -32.19 7.90
CA SER A 323 11.60 -33.14 7.77
C SER A 323 11.95 -34.49 7.13
N THR A 324 13.07 -34.57 6.40
CA THR A 324 13.44 -35.78 5.65
C THR A 324 14.66 -36.50 6.25
N ALA A 325 15.44 -35.85 7.11
CA ALA A 325 16.57 -36.44 7.84
C ALA A 325 16.17 -37.03 9.21
N ALA A 326 15.03 -37.71 9.31
CA ALA A 326 14.66 -38.48 10.50
C ALA A 326 15.54 -39.73 10.74
N ALA A 327 16.55 -39.97 9.90
CA ALA A 327 17.41 -41.15 9.94
C ALA A 327 18.87 -40.91 9.47
N THR A 328 19.46 -39.73 9.75
CA THR A 328 20.94 -39.61 9.73
C THR A 328 21.44 -38.71 10.86
N LEU A 329 22.38 -39.23 11.66
CA LEU A 329 23.03 -38.53 12.76
C LEU A 329 23.78 -37.28 12.26
N VAL A 330 23.27 -36.09 12.60
CA VAL A 330 24.10 -34.88 12.72
C VAL A 330 24.99 -35.05 13.96
N PRO A 331 26.26 -34.61 13.98
CA PRO A 331 27.18 -34.95 15.05
C PRO A 331 26.63 -34.56 16.41
N SER A 332 26.72 -35.50 17.35
CA SER A 332 26.41 -35.27 18.75
C SER A 332 27.16 -34.04 19.25
N SER A 333 26.49 -33.20 20.05
CA SER A 333 27.17 -32.47 21.12
C SER A 333 28.14 -33.42 21.82
N GLU A 334 29.31 -32.94 22.26
CA GLU A 334 30.28 -33.77 22.98
C GLU A 334 29.55 -34.67 23.98
N TYR A 335 29.67 -35.99 23.83
CA TYR A 335 28.94 -36.92 24.67
C TYR A 335 29.43 -36.75 26.10
N VAL A 336 28.58 -36.17 26.95
CA VAL A 336 28.88 -35.93 28.35
C VAL A 336 28.47 -37.20 29.13
N PRO A 337 29.42 -37.95 29.72
CA PRO A 337 29.08 -39.21 30.40
C PRO A 337 28.03 -39.00 31.50
N GLY A 338 27.05 -39.89 31.65
CA GLY A 338 25.94 -39.71 32.59
C GLY A 338 24.83 -38.78 32.12
N THR A 339 24.84 -38.37 30.85
CA THR A 339 23.69 -37.75 30.16
C THR A 339 23.29 -38.60 28.96
N ASP A 340 22.03 -39.01 28.92
CA ASP A 340 21.43 -39.84 27.87
C ASP A 340 21.99 -41.27 27.76
N ASP A 341 22.47 -41.79 28.89
CA ASP A 341 22.99 -43.15 29.04
C ASP A 341 21.87 -44.21 29.05
N TRP A 342 21.18 -44.37 27.92
CA TRP A 342 20.11 -45.35 27.66
C TRP A 342 20.62 -46.80 27.55
N THR A 343 21.71 -47.15 28.22
CA THR A 343 22.47 -48.39 27.97
C THR A 343 22.53 -49.32 29.17
N VAL A 344 22.44 -50.63 28.90
CA VAL A 344 22.73 -51.67 29.89
C VAL A 344 24.25 -51.76 30.05
N PRO A 345 24.81 -51.61 31.27
CA PRO A 345 26.25 -51.67 31.47
C PRO A 345 26.85 -53.00 30.98
N ALA A 346 28.03 -52.97 30.36
CA ALA A 346 28.68 -54.17 29.81
C ALA A 346 28.86 -55.29 30.87
N SER A 347 29.11 -54.92 32.14
CA SER A 347 29.18 -55.87 33.27
C SER A 347 27.85 -56.58 33.57
N VAL A 348 26.72 -55.95 33.25
CA VAL A 348 25.38 -56.55 33.41
C VAL A 348 25.07 -57.47 32.22
N LEU A 349 25.40 -57.06 30.99
CA LEU A 349 25.28 -57.91 29.79
C LEU A 349 26.14 -59.19 29.88
N ALA A 350 27.29 -59.12 30.57
CA ALA A 350 28.15 -60.27 30.84
C ALA A 350 27.64 -61.20 31.95
N TYR A 351 26.55 -60.86 32.65
CA TYR A 351 26.04 -61.68 33.75
C TYR A 351 25.35 -62.95 33.23
N LYS A 352 25.78 -64.12 33.71
CA LYS A 352 25.41 -65.45 33.18
C LYS A 352 23.91 -65.67 33.03
N PHE A 353 23.13 -65.15 33.98
CA PHE A 353 21.67 -65.29 34.05
C PHE A 353 20.94 -63.97 33.77
N PHE A 354 21.53 -63.07 32.98
CA PHE A 354 20.85 -61.90 32.43
C PHE A 354 20.61 -62.10 30.94
N VAL A 355 19.36 -61.92 30.50
CA VAL A 355 18.93 -62.07 29.10
C VAL A 355 18.19 -60.79 28.66
N PRO A 356 18.79 -59.95 27.80
CA PRO A 356 18.07 -58.83 27.20
C PRO A 356 16.99 -59.34 26.23
N LEU A 357 15.85 -58.65 26.16
CA LEU A 357 14.76 -59.02 25.26
C LEU A 357 15.09 -58.65 23.81
N SER A 358 15.19 -59.66 22.95
CA SER A 358 15.36 -59.51 21.50
C SER A 358 14.04 -59.56 20.70
N SER A 359 12.98 -60.14 21.28
CA SER A 359 11.71 -60.38 20.57
C SER A 359 10.50 -60.38 21.51
N THR A 360 10.39 -61.35 22.42
CA THR A 360 9.29 -61.44 23.40
C THR A 360 9.82 -61.85 24.77
N LEU A 361 9.11 -61.50 25.85
CA LEU A 361 9.48 -61.95 27.19
C LEU A 361 9.47 -63.49 27.30
N ALA A 362 8.52 -64.16 26.64
CA ALA A 362 8.46 -65.62 26.57
C ALA A 362 9.71 -66.24 25.90
N ALA A 363 10.28 -65.60 24.88
CA ALA A 363 11.54 -66.04 24.27
C ALA A 363 12.73 -65.81 25.20
N ALA A 364 12.81 -64.64 25.87
CA ALA A 364 13.86 -64.35 26.84
C ALA A 364 13.82 -65.30 28.05
N LEU A 365 12.64 -65.72 28.51
CA LEU A 365 12.47 -66.70 29.58
C LEU A 365 12.90 -68.12 29.16
N LYS A 366 12.70 -68.52 27.89
CA LYS A 366 13.19 -69.79 27.33
C LYS A 366 14.72 -69.80 27.18
N GLU A 367 15.30 -68.68 26.74
CA GLU A 367 16.76 -68.48 26.70
C GLU A 367 17.37 -68.52 28.11
N LEU A 368 16.72 -67.90 29.10
CA LEU A 368 17.14 -67.94 30.49
C LEU A 368 17.07 -69.36 31.08
N ASP A 369 16.00 -70.12 30.79
CA ASP A 369 15.85 -71.53 31.15
C ASP A 369 16.98 -72.40 30.56
N ALA A 370 17.28 -72.24 29.27
CA ALA A 370 18.38 -72.95 28.61
C ALA A 370 19.74 -72.66 29.27
N ARG A 371 20.05 -71.39 29.55
CA ARG A 371 21.27 -70.98 30.27
C ARG A 371 21.33 -71.52 31.69
N MET A 372 20.20 -71.63 32.38
CA MET A 372 20.14 -72.22 33.72
C MET A 372 20.46 -73.73 33.67
N ILE A 373 19.85 -74.47 32.74
CA ILE A 373 20.09 -75.91 32.55
C ILE A 373 21.55 -76.21 32.14
N GLU A 374 22.13 -75.41 31.24
CA GLU A 374 23.54 -75.54 30.84
C GLU A 374 24.49 -75.22 32.01
N SER A 375 24.13 -74.25 32.87
CA SER A 375 25.00 -73.79 33.96
C SER A 375 25.19 -74.77 35.10
N SER A 376 24.14 -75.56 35.38
CA SER A 376 23.91 -76.30 36.61
C SER A 376 23.02 -77.48 36.24
N SER A 377 23.55 -78.70 36.34
CA SER A 377 22.90 -80.00 36.01
C SER A 377 21.36 -80.01 36.01
N ASP A 378 20.75 -80.65 34.99
CA ASP A 378 19.32 -80.71 34.56
C ASP A 378 18.17 -80.62 35.60
N GLU A 379 18.45 -80.79 36.89
CA GLU A 379 17.57 -80.43 37.99
C GLU A 379 17.22 -78.92 38.04
N PHE A 380 18.12 -78.03 37.60
CA PHE A 380 17.97 -76.57 37.69
C PHE A 380 17.30 -75.92 36.45
N HIS A 381 16.06 -76.33 36.16
CA HIS A 381 15.20 -75.65 35.17
C HIS A 381 14.35 -74.52 35.80
N LEU A 382 14.06 -73.49 35.01
CA LEU A 382 13.10 -72.42 35.29
C LEU A 382 11.70 -72.79 34.78
N ILE A 383 11.58 -73.43 33.61
CA ILE A 383 10.27 -73.74 32.98
C ILE A 383 9.74 -75.09 33.47
N THR A 384 8.45 -75.13 33.83
CA THR A 384 7.79 -76.31 34.40
C THR A 384 7.71 -77.48 33.41
N ARG A 385 8.06 -78.68 33.89
CA ARG A 385 7.87 -79.94 33.15
C ARG A 385 6.46 -80.55 33.33
N LYS A 386 5.52 -79.83 33.98
CA LYS A 386 4.15 -80.30 34.26
C LYS A 386 3.28 -80.32 32.98
N THR A 387 2.54 -81.42 32.78
CA THR A 387 1.58 -81.55 31.67
C THR A 387 0.29 -80.77 31.92
N LYS A 388 -0.15 -79.98 30.93
CA LYS A 388 -1.47 -79.32 30.91
C LYS A 388 -2.62 -80.34 31.01
N ARG A 389 -3.69 -80.00 31.72
CA ARG A 389 -4.90 -80.85 31.90
C ARG A 389 -6.17 -80.09 31.50
N PRO A 390 -7.22 -80.80 31.03
CA PRO A 390 -8.44 -80.15 30.54
C PRO A 390 -9.35 -79.58 31.64
N LEU A 391 -9.23 -80.01 32.90
CA LEU A 391 -10.10 -79.57 34.00
C LEU A 391 -9.36 -79.58 35.34
N GLY A 392 -9.61 -78.57 36.20
CA GLY A 392 -9.11 -78.47 37.58
C GLY A 392 -7.61 -78.15 37.70
N GLY A 393 -7.16 -77.83 38.92
CA GLY A 393 -5.78 -77.38 39.19
C GLY A 393 -5.61 -75.87 39.05
N GLU A 394 -4.37 -75.40 39.12
CA GLU A 394 -4.05 -73.96 39.01
C GLU A 394 -4.15 -73.52 37.54
N CYS A 395 -4.93 -72.46 37.28
CA CYS A 395 -5.13 -71.93 35.94
C CYS A 395 -4.08 -70.87 35.59
N VAL A 396 -3.45 -71.01 34.43
CA VAL A 396 -2.61 -69.96 33.82
C VAL A 396 -3.38 -69.40 32.63
N GLU A 397 -3.74 -68.12 32.72
CA GLU A 397 -4.44 -67.39 31.67
C GLU A 397 -3.50 -66.98 30.52
N ALA A 398 -4.06 -66.76 29.33
CA ALA A 398 -3.29 -66.29 28.19
C ALA A 398 -2.76 -64.87 28.45
N GLY A 399 -1.44 -64.67 28.30
CA GLY A 399 -0.78 -63.41 28.63
C GLY A 399 -0.24 -63.32 30.06
N SER A 400 -0.35 -64.40 30.85
CA SER A 400 0.20 -64.48 32.20
C SER A 400 1.17 -65.66 32.36
N VAL A 401 2.05 -65.59 33.35
CA VAL A 401 2.99 -66.63 33.76
C VAL A 401 2.58 -67.16 35.13
N GLY A 402 2.30 -68.45 35.23
CA GLY A 402 2.09 -69.13 36.50
C GLY A 402 3.41 -69.43 37.20
N VAL A 403 3.50 -69.25 38.52
CA VAL A 403 4.74 -69.44 39.29
C VAL A 403 4.52 -70.37 40.49
N TRP A 404 5.36 -71.39 40.61
CA TRP A 404 5.51 -72.24 41.80
C TRP A 404 6.83 -71.94 42.51
N SER A 405 6.83 -72.06 43.83
CA SER A 405 8.05 -72.15 44.64
C SER A 405 8.47 -73.60 44.74
N CYS A 406 9.73 -73.91 44.41
CA CYS A 406 10.31 -75.24 44.55
C CYS A 406 11.58 -75.13 45.41
N ASN A 407 11.48 -75.41 46.71
CA ASN A 407 12.57 -75.16 47.68
C ASN A 407 13.09 -73.70 47.64
N GLY A 408 12.22 -72.72 47.42
CA GLY A 408 12.57 -71.30 47.39
C GLY A 408 13.00 -70.73 46.03
N ARG A 409 13.14 -71.56 44.98
CA ARG A 409 13.37 -71.10 43.59
C ARG A 409 12.07 -71.04 42.77
N PRO A 410 11.96 -70.16 41.78
CA PRO A 410 10.81 -70.10 40.89
C PRO A 410 10.84 -71.25 39.88
N VAL A 411 9.68 -71.83 39.63
CA VAL A 411 9.41 -72.70 38.48
C VAL A 411 8.15 -72.17 37.79
N ILE A 412 8.20 -71.92 36.49
CA ILE A 412 7.19 -71.12 35.78
C ILE A 412 6.44 -71.88 34.68
N ALA A 413 5.17 -71.55 34.46
CA ALA A 413 4.38 -71.95 33.30
C ALA A 413 4.16 -70.74 32.38
N ILE A 414 4.65 -70.82 31.15
CA ILE A 414 4.51 -69.78 30.12
C ILE A 414 3.30 -70.06 29.20
N ASP A 415 2.96 -71.34 29.03
CA ASP A 415 1.80 -71.75 28.22
C ASP A 415 0.50 -71.61 29.03
N PRO A 416 -0.60 -71.10 28.44
CA PRO A 416 -1.89 -71.07 29.10
C PRO A 416 -2.49 -72.48 29.23
N GLY A 417 -3.26 -72.69 30.31
CA GLY A 417 -3.94 -73.95 30.62
C GLY A 417 -3.97 -74.25 32.12
N ASN A 418 -4.59 -75.38 32.48
CA ASN A 418 -4.67 -75.82 33.87
C ASN A 418 -3.55 -76.80 34.23
N TYR A 419 -2.93 -76.60 35.39
CA TYR A 419 -1.78 -77.36 35.87
C TYR A 419 -2.07 -78.01 37.23
N TRP A 420 -2.04 -79.35 37.27
CA TRP A 420 -2.20 -80.10 38.52
C TRP A 420 -0.88 -80.14 39.29
N ASN A 421 -0.93 -79.84 40.60
CA ASN A 421 0.24 -79.87 41.47
C ASN A 421 0.15 -80.99 42.51
N PHE A 422 0.77 -82.14 42.21
CA PHE A 422 0.87 -83.27 43.13
C PHE A 422 2.18 -83.32 43.94
N SER A 423 3.06 -82.33 43.77
CA SER A 423 4.35 -82.32 44.46
C SER A 423 4.23 -81.68 45.83
N VAL A 424 4.48 -82.45 46.89
CA VAL A 424 4.58 -81.94 48.28
C VAL A 424 5.77 -80.99 48.50
N ARG A 425 6.67 -80.85 47.52
CA ARG A 425 7.83 -79.94 47.56
C ARG A 425 7.60 -78.63 46.80
N GLN A 426 6.41 -78.44 46.21
CA GLN A 426 6.08 -77.25 45.42
C GLN A 426 4.80 -76.59 45.91
N SER A 427 4.86 -75.29 46.22
CA SER A 427 3.69 -74.46 46.48
C SER A 427 3.40 -73.53 45.31
N TRP A 428 2.13 -73.25 45.04
CA TRP A 428 1.73 -72.19 44.12
C TRP A 428 2.01 -70.82 44.74
N VAL A 429 2.51 -69.88 43.95
CA VAL A 429 2.81 -68.51 44.38
C VAL A 429 1.81 -67.53 43.77
N GLY A 430 1.45 -67.73 42.50
CA GLY A 430 0.46 -66.91 41.81
C GLY A 430 0.63 -66.95 40.28
N SER A 431 -0.27 -66.25 39.60
CA SER A 431 -0.20 -65.95 38.17
C SER A 431 0.13 -64.47 38.00
N PHE A 432 1.10 -64.13 37.15
CA PHE A 432 1.61 -62.77 36.97
C PHE A 432 1.51 -62.36 35.49
N PRO A 433 0.97 -61.17 35.16
CA PRO A 433 0.82 -60.74 33.77
C PRO A 433 2.19 -60.46 33.12
N ILE A 434 2.40 -60.96 31.89
CA ILE A 434 3.62 -60.78 31.09
C ILE A 434 3.91 -59.31 30.75
N THR A 435 2.89 -58.46 30.83
CA THR A 435 2.95 -57.03 30.53
C THR A 435 3.42 -56.16 31.70
N GLN A 436 3.65 -56.73 32.89
CA GLN A 436 4.13 -56.00 34.07
C GLN A 436 5.47 -56.55 34.56
N PRO A 437 6.24 -55.77 35.35
CA PRO A 437 7.42 -56.29 36.03
C PRO A 437 7.07 -57.43 36.99
N ILE A 438 7.83 -58.52 36.93
CA ILE A 438 7.71 -59.64 37.86
C ILE A 438 8.99 -59.67 38.70
N ASP A 439 8.89 -59.57 40.03
CA ASP A 439 9.98 -59.85 40.98
C ASP A 439 9.48 -60.90 41.97
N VAL A 440 9.87 -62.16 41.75
CA VAL A 440 9.37 -63.30 42.54
C VAL A 440 10.44 -64.38 42.66
N LEU A 441 10.75 -64.78 43.90
CA LEU A 441 11.73 -65.83 44.23
C LEU A 441 13.14 -65.68 43.58
N GLY A 442 13.52 -64.47 43.15
CA GLY A 442 14.82 -64.21 42.50
C GLY A 442 14.76 -64.17 40.97
N LEU A 443 13.61 -64.42 40.36
CA LEU A 443 13.32 -64.07 38.97
C LEU A 443 12.87 -62.61 38.92
N THR A 444 13.59 -61.79 38.14
CA THR A 444 13.20 -60.43 37.77
C THR A 444 12.93 -60.37 36.27
N THR A 445 11.77 -59.85 35.85
CA THR A 445 11.49 -59.52 34.45
C THR A 445 11.00 -58.08 34.31
N VAL A 446 11.36 -57.44 33.20
CA VAL A 446 10.76 -56.18 32.77
C VAL A 446 10.50 -56.22 31.27
N LEU A 447 9.33 -55.72 30.86
CA LEU A 447 8.99 -55.39 29.49
C LEU A 447 8.80 -53.86 29.43
N VAL A 448 9.33 -53.23 28.40
CA VAL A 448 9.32 -51.77 28.23
C VAL A 448 8.80 -51.45 26.84
N GLY A 449 7.77 -50.60 26.75
CA GLY A 449 7.17 -50.16 25.50
C GLY A 449 8.06 -49.21 24.68
N GLN A 450 7.56 -48.79 23.50
CA GLN A 450 8.29 -47.90 22.58
C GLN A 450 8.45 -46.46 23.09
N SER A 451 7.57 -46.02 24.00
CA SER A 451 7.63 -44.70 24.64
C SER A 451 8.15 -44.76 26.08
N GLU A 452 8.40 -45.95 26.63
CA GLU A 452 8.72 -46.14 28.04
C GLU A 452 10.22 -46.32 28.27
N ALA A 453 10.63 -46.12 29.53
CA ALA A 453 11.94 -46.48 30.03
C ALA A 453 11.83 -47.08 31.44
N ALA A 454 12.61 -48.13 31.73
CA ALA A 454 12.70 -48.72 33.05
C ALA A 454 13.98 -48.26 33.77
N VAL A 455 13.83 -47.76 35.00
CA VAL A 455 14.95 -47.47 35.90
C VAL A 455 15.27 -48.74 36.69
N VAL A 456 16.50 -49.24 36.55
CA VAL A 456 16.90 -50.55 37.08
C VAL A 456 18.13 -50.38 37.97
N MET A 457 18.10 -51.03 39.14
CA MET A 457 19.23 -51.14 40.05
C MET A 457 19.83 -52.54 39.95
N ASP A 458 21.15 -52.63 39.78
CA ASP A 458 21.88 -53.89 39.76
C ASP A 458 22.21 -54.40 41.19
N PRO A 459 22.67 -55.65 41.34
CA PRO A 459 23.09 -56.21 42.63
C PRO A 459 24.21 -55.44 43.37
N THR A 460 24.95 -54.56 42.67
CA THR A 460 26.03 -53.73 43.23
C THR A 460 25.56 -52.31 43.57
N ASN A 461 24.24 -52.06 43.57
CA ASN A 461 23.60 -50.76 43.77
C ASN A 461 23.92 -49.70 42.68
N ARG A 462 24.38 -50.12 41.50
CA ARG A 462 24.51 -49.22 40.34
C ARG A 462 23.17 -49.11 39.63
N ILE A 463 22.83 -47.90 39.19
CA ILE A 463 21.55 -47.60 38.58
C ILE A 463 21.76 -47.26 37.10
N PHE A 464 20.94 -47.85 36.24
CA PHE A 464 20.98 -47.67 34.81
C PHE A 464 19.55 -47.65 34.24
N VAL A 465 19.39 -47.10 33.04
CA VAL A 465 18.07 -46.89 32.43
C VAL A 465 18.01 -47.65 31.11
N ILE A 466 16.99 -48.49 30.99
CA ILE A 466 16.74 -49.30 29.79
C ILE A 466 15.59 -48.68 29.02
N ARG A 467 15.79 -48.44 27.73
CA ARG A 467 14.80 -47.87 26.81
C ARG A 467 14.62 -48.78 25.59
N ASN A 468 13.40 -48.80 25.03
CA ASN A 468 13.04 -49.57 23.84
C ASN A 468 13.38 -51.08 23.90
N SER A 469 13.57 -51.64 25.10
CA SER A 469 13.97 -53.03 25.34
C SER A 469 13.72 -53.42 26.79
N GLY A 470 13.53 -54.72 27.06
CA GLY A 470 13.37 -55.27 28.41
C GLY A 470 14.48 -56.27 28.77
N PHE A 471 14.36 -56.93 29.91
CA PHE A 471 15.19 -58.09 30.26
C PHE A 471 14.44 -59.13 31.09
N ALA A 472 14.96 -60.37 31.07
CA ALA A 472 14.65 -61.41 32.06
C ALA A 472 15.97 -61.80 32.75
N ALA A 473 15.98 -61.87 34.08
CA ALA A 473 17.14 -62.28 34.85
C ALA A 473 16.79 -63.13 36.07
N TYR A 474 17.69 -64.04 36.43
CA TYR A 474 17.59 -64.83 37.65
C TYR A 474 18.85 -64.67 38.50
N GLY A 475 18.70 -64.39 39.80
CA GLY A 475 19.84 -64.10 40.68
C GLY A 475 19.66 -64.62 42.11
N SER A 476 20.54 -65.53 42.52
CA SER A 476 20.64 -66.04 43.90
C SER A 476 21.54 -65.18 44.79
N GLU A 477 22.55 -64.51 44.23
CA GLU A 477 23.55 -63.72 44.94
C GLU A 477 23.27 -62.20 44.88
N GLY A 478 22.02 -61.84 44.57
CA GLY A 478 21.56 -60.47 44.42
C GLY A 478 20.58 -60.36 43.25
N ARG A 479 19.61 -59.45 43.35
CA ARG A 479 18.53 -59.28 42.37
C ARG A 479 18.67 -57.96 41.65
N PHE A 480 18.37 -57.96 40.35
CA PHE A 480 18.03 -56.73 39.65
C PHE A 480 16.69 -56.24 40.18
N LYS A 481 16.61 -54.95 40.55
CA LYS A 481 15.39 -54.34 41.06
C LYS A 481 14.91 -53.28 40.07
N VAL A 482 13.71 -53.46 39.53
CA VAL A 482 13.00 -52.42 38.80
C VAL A 482 12.50 -51.39 39.82
N ILE A 483 12.92 -50.14 39.68
CA ILE A 483 12.53 -49.04 40.58
C ILE A 483 11.21 -48.42 40.10
N GLU A 484 11.16 -48.03 38.83
CA GLU A 484 10.00 -47.37 38.21
C GLU A 484 10.05 -47.57 36.69
N ILE A 485 8.87 -47.59 36.05
CA ILE A 485 8.72 -47.44 34.59
C ILE A 485 8.14 -46.06 34.33
N VAL A 486 8.74 -45.31 33.42
CA VAL A 486 8.40 -43.93 33.10
C VAL A 486 8.05 -43.82 31.61
N ASP A 487 6.89 -43.25 31.28
CA ASP A 487 6.57 -42.83 29.92
C ASP A 487 7.40 -41.58 29.59
N THR A 488 8.33 -41.73 28.65
CA THR A 488 9.26 -40.67 28.24
C THR A 488 8.61 -39.63 27.32
N LEU A 489 7.47 -39.93 26.69
CA LEU A 489 6.73 -38.98 25.84
C LEU A 489 5.73 -38.15 26.65
N ASN A 490 5.21 -38.68 27.76
CA ASN A 490 4.28 -37.97 28.62
C ASN A 490 4.66 -38.12 30.11
N LEU A 491 5.42 -37.15 30.62
CA LEU A 491 5.86 -37.16 32.01
C LEU A 491 4.76 -36.77 33.02
N GLY A 492 3.65 -36.17 32.58
CA GLY A 492 2.54 -35.66 33.42
C GLY A 492 2.54 -34.13 33.58
N ASP A 493 1.37 -33.50 33.64
CA ASP A 493 1.21 -32.04 33.78
C ASP A 493 1.77 -31.52 35.13
N GLU A 494 1.73 -32.35 36.17
CA GLU A 494 2.32 -32.10 37.49
C GLU A 494 3.86 -32.01 37.47
N HIS A 495 4.47 -32.47 36.37
CA HIS A 495 5.92 -32.39 36.10
C HIS A 495 6.29 -31.23 35.16
N ALA A 496 5.33 -30.40 34.73
CA ALA A 496 5.56 -29.26 33.86
C ALA A 496 6.26 -28.10 34.60
N HIS A 497 7.38 -27.63 34.03
CA HIS A 497 8.01 -26.38 34.41
C HIS A 497 7.46 -25.24 33.55
N HIS A 498 6.95 -24.21 34.21
CA HIS A 498 6.38 -23.02 33.58
C HIS A 498 7.34 -21.83 33.65
N GLU A 499 7.17 -20.92 32.70
CA GLU A 499 7.85 -19.61 32.67
C GLU A 499 7.42 -18.72 33.86
N SER A 500 8.38 -18.00 34.47
CA SER A 500 8.10 -17.16 35.64
C SER A 500 7.24 -15.96 35.25
N ARG A 501 6.31 -15.59 36.14
CA ARG A 501 5.48 -14.38 35.98
C ARG A 501 6.06 -13.20 36.74
N PRO A 502 5.96 -11.96 36.23
CA PRO A 502 6.27 -10.76 36.99
C PRO A 502 5.47 -10.67 38.30
N PRO A 503 6.04 -10.15 39.39
CA PRO A 503 5.29 -9.85 40.60
C PRO A 503 4.15 -8.87 40.31
N GLY A 504 2.96 -9.12 40.87
CA GLY A 504 1.81 -8.20 40.77
C GLY A 504 0.90 -8.40 39.56
N THR A 505 1.20 -9.29 38.61
CA THR A 505 0.21 -9.68 37.59
C THR A 505 -0.86 -10.57 38.23
N ASN A 506 -2.02 -9.99 38.56
CA ASN A 506 -3.15 -10.72 39.16
C ASN A 506 -3.55 -11.91 38.28
N SER A 507 -3.63 -13.10 38.90
CA SER A 507 -3.95 -14.38 38.24
C SER A 507 -5.26 -14.41 37.46
N ASN A 508 -6.16 -13.45 37.75
CA ASN A 508 -7.53 -13.44 37.26
C ASN A 508 -7.73 -12.55 36.02
N GLN A 509 -6.70 -11.84 35.55
CA GLN A 509 -6.82 -10.89 34.42
C GLN A 509 -6.12 -11.33 33.13
N SER A 510 -5.25 -12.34 33.18
CA SER A 510 -4.69 -12.99 32.00
C SER A 510 -5.29 -14.39 31.83
N LEU A 511 -6.11 -14.59 30.79
CA LEU A 511 -6.84 -15.85 30.56
C LEU A 511 -5.93 -17.03 30.15
N SER A 512 -4.65 -16.80 29.83
CA SER A 512 -3.71 -17.85 29.44
C SER A 512 -2.95 -18.44 30.63
N LYS A 513 -2.78 -19.77 30.67
CA LYS A 513 -1.78 -20.42 31.53
C LYS A 513 -0.37 -19.96 31.13
N PRO A 514 0.61 -19.89 32.07
CA PRO A 514 1.99 -19.57 31.71
C PRO A 514 2.57 -20.63 30.77
N ALA A 515 3.42 -20.21 29.82
CA ALA A 515 3.99 -21.11 28.83
C ALA A 515 4.81 -22.23 29.51
N ILE A 516 4.69 -23.45 28.99
CA ILE A 516 5.49 -24.60 29.46
C ILE A 516 6.87 -24.50 28.81
N LEU A 517 7.91 -24.52 29.64
CA LEU A 517 9.31 -24.52 29.21
C LEU A 517 9.87 -25.94 29.05
N GLY A 518 9.32 -26.91 29.75
CA GLY A 518 9.62 -28.34 29.61
C GLY A 518 9.02 -29.15 30.75
N TRP A 519 9.31 -30.44 30.80
CA TRP A 519 8.88 -31.31 31.90
C TRP A 519 10.06 -32.00 32.58
N LYS A 520 10.00 -32.14 33.91
CA LYS A 520 11.01 -32.81 34.74
C LYS A 520 10.38 -33.80 35.70
N ARG A 521 10.75 -35.07 35.60
CA ARG A 521 10.33 -36.14 36.51
C ARG A 521 11.53 -36.80 37.17
N ASP A 522 11.58 -36.68 38.50
CA ASP A 522 12.63 -37.28 39.33
C ASP A 522 12.15 -38.62 39.90
N VAL A 523 12.76 -39.72 39.46
CA VAL A 523 12.60 -41.03 40.09
C VAL A 523 13.44 -41.07 41.36
N LYS A 524 12.83 -41.49 42.48
CA LYS A 524 13.44 -41.41 43.82
C LYS A 524 13.35 -42.75 44.55
N ILE A 525 14.43 -43.14 45.21
CA ILE A 525 14.44 -44.25 46.16
C ILE A 525 14.55 -43.74 47.59
N THR A 526 14.03 -44.51 48.55
CA THR A 526 14.21 -44.25 49.98
C THR A 526 15.36 -45.10 50.50
N VAL A 527 16.39 -44.46 51.04
CA VAL A 527 17.53 -45.12 51.73
C VAL A 527 17.56 -44.61 53.16
N GLY A 528 17.24 -45.47 54.12
CA GLY A 528 16.97 -45.06 55.50
C GLY A 528 15.77 -44.11 55.56
N ASN A 529 15.94 -42.93 56.17
CA ASN A 529 14.91 -41.88 56.21
C ASN A 529 15.03 -40.86 55.05
N SER A 530 16.01 -40.99 54.16
CA SER A 530 16.29 -40.00 53.11
C SER A 530 15.78 -40.46 51.75
N ARG A 531 15.13 -39.56 51.01
CA ARG A 531 14.76 -39.77 49.59
C ARG A 531 15.87 -39.25 48.69
N ILE A 532 16.44 -40.11 47.85
CA ILE A 532 17.54 -39.81 46.94
C ILE A 532 17.01 -39.91 45.50
N THR A 533 17.27 -38.90 44.67
CA THR A 533 16.98 -38.97 43.23
C THR A 533 18.00 -39.88 42.55
N VAL A 534 17.51 -40.81 41.74
CA VAL A 534 18.34 -41.84 41.07
C VAL A 534 18.36 -41.72 39.56
N ALA A 535 17.31 -41.13 38.99
CA ALA A 535 17.24 -40.74 37.59
C ALA A 535 16.31 -39.54 37.47
N SER A 536 16.71 -38.53 36.69
CA SER A 536 15.85 -37.42 36.30
C SER A 536 15.58 -37.50 34.81
N PHE A 537 14.31 -37.59 34.45
CA PHE A 537 13.81 -37.58 33.07
C PHE A 537 13.38 -36.16 32.71
N PHE A 538 13.75 -35.74 31.51
CA PHE A 538 13.45 -34.43 30.96
C PHE A 538 12.83 -34.55 29.58
N LEU A 539 11.78 -33.77 29.33
CA LEU A 539 11.21 -33.57 28.00
C LEU A 539 11.34 -32.08 27.65
N VAL A 540 12.19 -31.77 26.67
CA VAL A 540 12.53 -30.41 26.23
C VAL A 540 11.80 -30.11 24.91
N PRO A 541 10.85 -29.16 24.88
CA PRO A 541 10.12 -28.76 23.68
C PRO A 541 11.02 -28.21 22.57
N ALA A 542 10.52 -28.23 21.33
CA ALA A 542 11.16 -27.54 20.22
C ALA A 542 11.37 -26.04 20.53
N ASN A 543 12.53 -25.50 20.15
CA ASN A 543 13.01 -24.15 20.45
C ASN A 543 13.27 -23.83 21.94
N ASN A 544 13.20 -24.82 22.82
CA ASN A 544 13.65 -24.69 24.21
C ASN A 544 14.96 -25.46 24.42
N VAL A 545 15.66 -25.14 25.51
CA VAL A 545 16.85 -25.83 25.99
C VAL A 545 16.75 -26.12 27.48
N LEU A 546 17.52 -27.10 27.93
CA LEU A 546 17.70 -27.47 29.32
C LEU A 546 19.14 -27.17 29.72
N ILE A 547 19.32 -26.48 30.86
CA ILE A 547 20.65 -26.31 31.45
C ILE A 547 20.74 -27.07 32.77
N LEU A 548 21.81 -27.84 32.87
CA LEU A 548 22.22 -28.59 34.04
C LEU A 548 23.56 -28.02 34.53
N GLN A 549 23.85 -28.23 35.81
CA GLN A 549 25.19 -27.99 36.36
C GLN A 549 25.75 -29.30 36.87
N ARG A 550 27.00 -29.60 36.50
CA ARG A 550 27.79 -30.66 37.10
C ARG A 550 29.06 -30.05 37.66
N ASP A 551 29.26 -30.19 38.97
CA ASP A 551 30.37 -29.59 39.69
C ASP A 551 30.45 -28.07 39.39
N ASN A 552 31.46 -27.59 38.65
CA ASN A 552 31.56 -26.17 38.25
C ASN A 552 31.05 -25.87 36.83
N ASP A 553 30.77 -26.88 36.02
CA ASP A 553 30.47 -26.73 34.60
C ASP A 553 28.97 -26.68 34.33
N LEU A 554 28.56 -25.82 33.40
CA LEU A 554 27.20 -25.77 32.86
C LEU A 554 27.09 -26.62 31.60
N ILE A 555 26.14 -27.55 31.59
CA ILE A 555 25.85 -28.45 30.47
C ILE A 555 24.55 -28.01 29.82
N LEU A 556 24.57 -27.72 28.52
CA LEU A 556 23.40 -27.36 27.72
C LEU A 556 22.92 -28.57 26.91
N LEU A 557 21.66 -28.96 27.14
CA LEU A 557 20.94 -29.97 26.36
C LEU A 557 19.85 -29.30 25.50
N LYS A 558 19.69 -29.77 24.27
CA LYS A 558 18.80 -29.18 23.26
C LYS A 558 17.36 -29.71 23.41
N ALA A 559 16.48 -29.37 22.47
CA ALA A 559 15.16 -29.99 22.36
C ALA A 559 15.27 -31.51 22.16
N GLY A 560 14.51 -32.30 22.92
CA GLY A 560 14.65 -33.75 22.96
C GLY A 560 14.15 -34.38 24.26
N GLN A 561 14.33 -35.70 24.36
CA GLN A 561 14.12 -36.47 25.58
C GLN A 561 15.48 -36.79 26.19
N HIS A 562 15.69 -36.36 27.44
CA HIS A 562 16.95 -36.54 28.12
C HIS A 562 16.80 -37.31 29.43
N VAL A 563 17.82 -38.08 29.80
CA VAL A 563 17.87 -38.78 31.08
C VAL A 563 19.21 -38.59 31.77
N ILE A 564 19.16 -38.25 33.06
CA ILE A 564 20.33 -37.97 33.88
C ILE A 564 20.37 -38.98 35.03
N THR A 565 21.40 -39.81 35.04
CA THR A 565 21.64 -40.85 36.06
C THR A 565 22.79 -40.49 37.00
N ASN A 566 23.62 -39.50 36.64
CA ASN A 566 24.74 -39.07 37.46
C ASN A 566 24.26 -38.18 38.63
N PRO A 567 24.45 -38.58 39.90
CA PRO A 567 23.92 -37.87 41.08
C PRO A 567 24.59 -36.51 41.32
N ASN A 568 25.76 -36.24 40.74
CA ASN A 568 26.45 -34.94 40.84
C ASN A 568 25.91 -33.92 39.82
N THR A 569 24.99 -34.32 38.94
CA THR A 569 24.38 -33.42 37.94
C THR A 569 23.06 -32.87 38.48
N SER A 570 23.03 -31.56 38.70
CA SER A 570 21.88 -30.82 39.21
C SER A 570 21.15 -30.06 38.10
N PHE A 571 19.84 -29.87 38.27
CA PHE A 571 19.01 -29.09 37.35
C PHE A 571 19.15 -27.59 37.65
N ARG A 572 19.42 -26.77 36.63
CA ARG A 572 19.39 -25.30 36.76
C ARG A 572 18.10 -24.69 36.25
N GLY A 573 17.72 -24.97 35.00
CA GLY A 573 16.53 -24.36 34.41
C GLY A 573 16.22 -24.86 33.00
N PHE A 574 15.00 -24.56 32.55
CA PHE A 574 14.64 -24.60 31.13
C PHE A 574 14.58 -23.18 30.60
N TYR A 575 14.98 -22.97 29.34
CA TYR A 575 14.95 -21.65 28.70
C TYR A 575 14.36 -21.74 27.30
N SER A 576 13.61 -20.72 26.90
CA SER A 576 13.08 -20.57 25.55
C SER A 576 14.02 -19.72 24.69
N LEU A 577 14.45 -20.26 23.55
CA LEU A 577 15.14 -19.51 22.49
C LEU A 577 14.15 -18.79 21.55
N GLY A 578 12.85 -19.09 21.68
CA GLY A 578 11.79 -18.35 20.98
C GLY A 578 11.60 -16.94 21.54
N GLU A 579 10.97 -16.09 20.72
CA GLU A 579 10.53 -14.74 21.11
C GLU A 579 9.56 -14.82 22.30
N ARG A 580 9.73 -13.89 23.24
CA ARG A 580 8.94 -13.78 24.47
C ARG A 580 8.48 -12.37 24.71
N GLN A 581 7.29 -12.26 25.26
CA GLN A 581 6.63 -11.00 25.58
C GLN A 581 6.12 -11.09 27.02
N THR A 582 6.44 -10.08 27.84
CA THR A 582 6.00 -10.00 29.24
C THR A 582 5.59 -8.58 29.58
N THR A 583 4.58 -8.45 30.44
CA THR A 583 4.04 -7.15 30.86
C THR A 583 4.19 -6.99 32.36
N PHE A 584 4.76 -5.86 32.80
CA PHE A 584 5.03 -5.59 34.20
C PHE A 584 4.89 -4.09 34.52
N LYS A 585 4.60 -3.77 35.79
CA LYS A 585 4.65 -2.40 36.29
C LYS A 585 6.06 -2.08 36.81
N THR A 586 6.56 -0.90 36.47
CA THR A 586 7.82 -0.37 37.00
C THR A 586 7.64 0.05 38.47
N GLN A 587 8.76 0.20 39.18
CA GLN A 587 8.79 1.01 40.40
C GLN A 587 8.61 2.49 40.05
N PRO A 588 8.17 3.35 41.00
CA PRO A 588 8.01 4.78 40.77
C PRO A 588 9.30 5.46 40.32
N ALA A 589 9.25 6.13 39.18
CA ALA A 589 10.31 7.01 38.66
C ALA A 589 9.88 8.47 38.81
N TYR A 590 10.82 9.38 39.08
CA TYR A 590 10.50 10.78 39.41
C TYR A 590 10.86 11.72 38.25
N THR A 591 9.96 12.63 37.89
CA THR A 591 10.22 13.70 36.89
C THR A 591 11.14 14.79 37.45
N VAL A 592 11.53 15.76 36.62
CA VAL A 592 12.31 16.95 37.04
C VAL A 592 11.64 17.71 38.19
N GLU A 593 10.30 17.74 38.24
CA GLU A 593 9.50 18.37 39.29
C GLU A 593 9.24 17.46 40.51
N GLY A 594 9.82 16.25 40.55
CA GLY A 594 9.65 15.29 41.63
C GLY A 594 8.29 14.57 41.64
N VAL A 595 7.54 14.57 40.53
CA VAL A 595 6.27 13.83 40.43
C VAL A 595 6.56 12.34 40.22
N PRO A 596 6.03 11.42 41.04
CA PRO A 596 6.21 9.99 40.86
C PRO A 596 5.32 9.45 39.74
N VAL A 597 5.94 8.67 38.86
CA VAL A 597 5.35 8.05 37.67
C VAL A 597 5.57 6.54 37.73
N VAL A 598 4.49 5.78 37.65
CA VAL A 598 4.53 4.31 37.49
C VAL A 598 4.15 3.99 36.04
N LEU A 599 4.99 3.21 35.35
CA LEU A 599 4.73 2.78 33.98
C LEU A 599 4.29 1.32 33.96
N ASN A 600 3.27 1.00 33.18
CA ASN A 600 2.96 -0.36 32.78
C ASN A 600 3.64 -0.63 31.44
N VAL A 601 4.62 -1.54 31.42
CA VAL A 601 5.51 -1.77 30.27
C VAL A 601 5.33 -3.18 29.73
N ASN A 602 5.21 -3.26 28.42
CA ASN A 602 5.30 -4.48 27.63
C ASN A 602 6.71 -4.63 27.05
N LEU A 603 7.43 -5.65 27.51
CA LEU A 603 8.80 -5.95 27.14
C LEU A 603 8.84 -7.17 26.23
N ARG A 604 9.49 -7.05 25.08
CA ARG A 604 9.71 -8.16 24.16
C ARG A 604 11.18 -8.49 24.02
N TYR A 605 11.54 -9.77 24.14
CA TYR A 605 12.92 -10.22 24.20
C TYR A 605 13.09 -11.65 23.66
N ARG A 606 14.34 -12.02 23.36
CA ARG A 606 14.76 -13.37 22.97
C ARG A 606 16.06 -13.71 23.68
N ILE A 607 16.18 -14.92 24.22
CA ILE A 607 17.44 -15.43 24.77
C ILE A 607 18.26 -15.99 23.61
N HIS A 608 19.46 -15.47 23.38
CA HIS A 608 20.38 -15.98 22.36
C HIS A 608 21.50 -16.83 22.97
N ASP A 609 21.98 -16.47 24.17
CA ASP A 609 22.91 -17.27 24.97
C ASP A 609 22.30 -17.57 26.35
N PRO A 610 21.72 -18.77 26.54
CA PRO A 610 21.14 -19.17 27.82
C PRO A 610 22.19 -19.60 28.86
N MET A 611 23.44 -19.87 28.45
CA MET A 611 24.53 -20.21 29.38
C MET A 611 24.98 -18.96 30.14
N LEU A 612 25.20 -17.84 29.43
CA LEU A 612 25.51 -16.54 30.06
C LEU A 612 24.43 -16.10 31.05
N LEU A 613 23.16 -16.29 30.71
CA LEU A 613 22.03 -15.99 31.60
C LEU A 613 22.12 -16.80 32.91
N THR A 614 22.34 -18.11 32.79
CA THR A 614 22.31 -19.08 33.91
C THR A 614 23.45 -18.88 34.92
N LEU A 615 24.52 -18.17 34.56
CA LEU A 615 25.61 -17.83 35.50
C LEU A 615 25.11 -17.00 36.69
N ASN A 616 24.16 -16.09 36.45
CA ASN A 616 23.71 -15.09 37.43
C ASN A 616 22.20 -15.15 37.73
N TYR A 617 21.38 -15.62 36.80
CA TYR A 617 19.92 -15.59 36.90
C TYR A 617 19.29 -16.90 36.45
N ASN A 618 18.26 -17.35 37.16
CA ASN A 618 17.46 -18.54 36.77
C ASN A 618 16.34 -18.20 35.76
N ASP A 619 16.11 -16.92 35.47
CA ASP A 619 15.00 -16.43 34.65
C ASP A 619 15.35 -15.10 33.97
N ALA A 620 14.99 -14.96 32.70
CA ALA A 620 15.28 -13.78 31.89
C ALA A 620 14.57 -12.50 32.40
N PHE A 621 13.36 -12.60 32.94
CA PHE A 621 12.66 -11.44 33.50
C PHE A 621 13.42 -10.86 34.70
N THR A 622 13.96 -11.73 35.57
CA THR A 622 14.75 -11.29 36.74
C THR A 622 16.04 -10.57 36.32
N ALA A 623 16.68 -11.02 35.24
CA ALA A 623 17.85 -10.35 34.66
C ALA A 623 17.51 -8.97 34.07
N LEU A 624 16.34 -8.83 33.43
CA LEU A 624 15.93 -7.60 32.74
C LEU A 624 15.25 -6.55 33.64
N ALA A 625 14.65 -6.95 34.76
CA ALA A 625 13.83 -6.06 35.60
C ALA A 625 14.62 -4.84 36.15
N ASN A 626 15.84 -5.07 36.66
CA ASN A 626 16.69 -3.99 37.18
C ASN A 626 17.24 -3.07 36.06
N PRO A 627 17.82 -3.60 34.96
CA PRO A 627 18.16 -2.80 33.78
C PRO A 627 16.99 -1.97 33.23
N ALA A 628 15.79 -2.55 33.15
CA ALA A 628 14.60 -1.86 32.66
C ALA A 628 14.19 -0.70 33.59
N GLN A 629 14.21 -0.89 34.91
CA GLN A 629 13.98 0.19 35.86
C GLN A 629 15.04 1.30 35.74
N THR A 630 16.30 0.92 35.54
CA THR A 630 17.42 1.88 35.40
C THR A 630 17.26 2.72 34.13
N ALA A 631 16.90 2.09 33.01
CA ALA A 631 16.61 2.77 31.75
C ALA A 631 15.44 3.76 31.89
N VAL A 632 14.33 3.34 32.52
CA VAL A 632 13.18 4.22 32.80
C VAL A 632 13.59 5.40 33.68
N ASN A 633 14.31 5.15 34.79
CA ASN A 633 14.78 6.21 35.69
C ASN A 633 15.68 7.22 34.96
N ALA A 634 16.57 6.76 34.08
CA ALA A 634 17.51 7.60 33.35
C ALA A 634 16.83 8.57 32.36
N VAL A 635 15.65 8.21 31.83
CA VAL A 635 14.90 9.06 30.90
C VAL A 635 13.81 9.88 31.62
N VAL A 636 13.03 9.30 32.53
CA VAL A 636 11.97 10.02 33.27
C VAL A 636 12.54 11.20 34.06
N SER A 637 13.71 11.04 34.69
CA SER A 637 14.39 12.11 35.46
C SER A 637 14.82 13.34 34.65
N ARG A 638 14.78 13.27 33.32
CA ARG A 638 15.14 14.38 32.41
C ARG A 638 13.93 15.06 31.78
N LEU A 639 12.73 14.50 31.96
CA LEU A 639 11.50 15.00 31.36
C LEU A 639 10.74 15.87 32.36
N SER A 640 10.22 17.00 31.87
CA SER A 640 9.22 17.77 32.61
C SER A 640 7.85 17.09 32.58
N TYR A 641 7.03 17.33 33.60
CA TYR A 641 5.66 16.87 33.70
C TYR A 641 4.83 17.24 32.45
N LEU A 642 4.98 18.46 31.93
CA LEU A 642 4.24 18.91 30.73
C LEU A 642 4.69 18.18 29.46
N GLN A 643 5.99 17.89 29.31
CA GLN A 643 6.47 17.07 28.20
C GLN A 643 5.88 15.66 28.31
N PHE A 644 5.94 15.06 29.49
CA PHE A 644 5.41 13.73 29.77
C PHE A 644 3.89 13.64 29.50
N MET A 645 3.10 14.60 29.96
CA MET A 645 1.63 14.58 29.81
C MET A 645 1.12 14.94 28.41
N ARG A 646 1.86 15.69 27.59
CA ARG A 646 1.43 16.05 26.22
C ARG A 646 1.11 14.84 25.32
N ALA A 647 1.69 13.67 25.57
CA ALA A 647 1.35 12.44 24.84
C ALA A 647 0.09 11.72 25.34
N GLN A 648 -0.63 12.23 26.35
CA GLN A 648 -1.86 11.59 26.84
C GLN A 648 -3.09 11.93 25.98
N LYS A 649 -3.03 13.02 25.16
CA LYS A 649 -4.19 13.57 24.44
C LYS A 649 -3.99 13.79 22.93
N LEU A 650 -2.96 13.20 22.34
CA LEU A 650 -2.80 13.12 20.87
C LEU A 650 -3.67 12.00 20.28
N GLY A 651 -4.98 12.17 20.44
CA GLY A 651 -6.05 11.35 19.86
C GLY A 651 -7.08 12.21 19.12
N GLY A 652 -6.65 13.32 18.53
CA GLY A 652 -7.50 14.27 17.80
C GLY A 652 -6.74 15.01 16.70
N ASP A 653 -7.46 15.35 15.63
CA ASP A 653 -6.91 15.91 14.40
C ASP A 653 -6.46 17.38 14.54
N VAL A 654 -5.23 17.58 14.99
CA VAL A 654 -4.49 18.84 14.78
C VAL A 654 -3.12 18.53 14.18
N PRO A 655 -2.78 19.06 13.00
CA PRO A 655 -1.48 18.82 12.37
C PRO A 655 -0.45 19.86 12.85
N ASP A 656 0.39 19.49 13.83
CA ASP A 656 1.57 20.27 14.22
C ASP A 656 2.86 19.74 13.56
N HIS A 657 3.75 20.67 13.23
CA HIS A 657 5.01 20.40 12.52
C HIS A 657 6.15 19.95 13.45
N HIS A 658 7.00 19.05 12.94
CA HIS A 658 8.40 18.84 13.37
C HIS A 658 8.70 18.57 14.87
N ILE A 659 7.84 17.84 15.58
CA ILE A 659 8.18 17.32 16.92
C ILE A 659 8.06 15.80 16.89
N GLU A 660 9.17 15.08 17.06
CA GLU A 660 9.14 13.65 17.36
C GLU A 660 8.23 13.41 18.59
N PRO A 661 7.26 12.48 18.54
CA PRO A 661 6.51 12.12 19.72
C PRO A 661 7.50 11.70 20.80
N TRP A 662 7.59 12.44 21.91
CA TRP A 662 8.60 12.19 22.94
C TRP A 662 8.53 10.75 23.48
N LEU A 663 7.38 10.08 23.34
CA LEU A 663 7.20 8.67 23.67
C LEU A 663 8.05 7.75 22.79
N ASP A 664 8.22 8.03 21.50
CA ASP A 664 9.10 7.25 20.61
C ASP A 664 10.57 7.54 20.92
N ALA A 665 10.93 8.80 21.20
CA ALA A 665 12.26 9.15 21.70
C ALA A 665 12.56 8.49 23.07
N PHE A 666 11.58 8.43 23.97
CA PHE A 666 11.64 7.74 25.25
C PHE A 666 11.83 6.23 25.09
N LYS A 667 11.05 5.60 24.20
CA LYS A 667 11.18 4.18 23.85
C LYS A 667 12.57 3.90 23.30
N ASN A 668 13.06 4.69 22.34
CA ASN A 668 14.37 4.51 21.73
C ASN A 668 15.52 4.68 22.75
N ALA A 669 15.44 5.67 23.64
CA ALA A 669 16.40 5.86 24.72
C ALA A 669 16.40 4.69 25.72
N CYS A 670 15.23 4.32 26.24
CA CYS A 670 15.09 3.19 27.16
C CYS A 670 15.55 1.86 26.51
N LEU A 671 15.16 1.62 25.26
CA LEU A 671 15.49 0.40 24.52
C LEU A 671 16.99 0.28 24.23
N ARG A 672 17.67 1.38 23.90
CA ARG A 672 19.13 1.39 23.68
C ARG A 672 19.88 1.04 24.97
N ASP A 673 19.56 1.72 26.06
CA ASP A 673 20.26 1.57 27.34
C ASP A 673 19.95 0.20 27.98
N LEU A 674 18.75 -0.34 27.74
CA LEU A 674 18.36 -1.70 28.12
C LEU A 674 19.01 -2.79 27.26
N ARG A 675 19.09 -2.64 25.93
CA ARG A 675 19.77 -3.58 25.02
C ARG A 675 21.23 -3.77 25.42
N SER A 676 21.95 -2.67 25.66
CA SER A 676 23.37 -2.71 26.05
C SER A 676 23.61 -3.47 27.35
N GLN A 677 22.68 -3.44 28.31
CA GLN A 677 22.77 -4.23 29.54
C GLN A 677 22.33 -5.69 29.33
N ALA A 678 21.28 -5.92 28.53
CA ALA A 678 20.72 -7.23 28.26
C ALA A 678 21.69 -8.15 27.48
N GLU A 679 22.49 -7.60 26.57
CA GLU A 679 23.52 -8.32 25.83
C GLU A 679 24.53 -9.00 26.76
N GLY A 680 24.91 -8.35 27.87
CA GLY A 680 25.80 -8.90 28.90
C GLY A 680 25.22 -10.11 29.65
N TYR A 681 23.93 -10.38 29.52
CA TYR A 681 23.23 -11.56 30.07
C TYR A 681 22.82 -12.58 29.00
N GLY A 682 23.27 -12.42 27.74
CA GLY A 682 22.87 -13.30 26.63
C GLY A 682 21.43 -13.08 26.12
N ILE A 683 20.84 -11.92 26.41
CA ILE A 683 19.46 -11.58 26.02
C ILE A 683 19.45 -10.44 25.00
N THR A 684 18.66 -10.61 23.93
CA THR A 684 18.35 -9.56 22.96
C THR A 684 16.96 -8.99 23.26
N VAL A 685 16.88 -7.69 23.59
CA VAL A 685 15.58 -7.00 23.79
C VAL A 685 15.12 -6.38 22.47
N GLU A 686 13.94 -6.76 22.01
CA GLU A 686 13.41 -6.35 20.71
C GLU A 686 12.56 -5.08 20.82
N SER A 687 11.59 -5.03 21.74
CA SER A 687 10.76 -3.86 21.98
C SER A 687 10.56 -3.56 23.47
N PHE A 688 10.37 -2.27 23.76
CA PHE A 688 10.10 -1.72 25.08
C PHE A 688 8.93 -0.74 24.96
N ASP A 689 7.72 -1.21 25.20
CA ASP A 689 6.50 -0.49 24.89
C ASP A 689 5.75 -0.10 26.17
N VAL A 690 5.64 1.21 26.44
CA VAL A 690 4.77 1.72 27.51
C VAL A 690 3.31 1.53 27.08
N LEU A 691 2.57 0.73 27.84
CA LEU A 691 1.13 0.49 27.64
C LEU A 691 0.28 1.56 28.33
N ASP A 692 0.61 1.86 29.58
CA ASP A 692 -0.15 2.77 30.43
C ASP A 692 0.77 3.48 31.44
N ARG A 693 0.30 4.58 32.02
CA ARG A 693 1.01 5.39 33.01
C ARG A 693 0.07 5.77 34.15
N GLU A 694 0.46 5.44 35.36
CA GLU A 694 -0.24 5.85 36.58
C GLU A 694 0.59 6.94 37.26
N LEU A 695 -0.02 8.11 37.48
CA LEU A 695 0.53 9.16 38.35
C LEU A 695 0.16 8.82 39.79
N ASP A 696 1.15 8.77 40.68
CA ASP A 696 0.91 8.56 42.11
C ASP A 696 0.87 9.89 42.89
N GLY A 697 0.16 9.90 44.01
CA GLY A 697 0.06 11.06 44.91
C GLY A 697 -0.90 12.18 44.48
N ALA A 698 -1.07 13.16 45.38
CA ALA A 698 -2.01 14.27 45.19
C ALA A 698 -1.53 15.29 44.15
N LEU A 699 -0.22 15.58 44.13
CA LEU A 699 0.40 16.59 43.25
C LEU A 699 0.17 16.29 41.76
N GLY A 700 0.19 15.01 41.37
CA GLY A 700 -0.06 14.59 39.99
C GLY A 700 -1.46 14.96 39.49
N LYS A 701 -2.48 14.86 40.36
CA LYS A 701 -3.89 15.18 40.03
C LYS A 701 -4.14 16.67 39.89
N ASP A 702 -3.51 17.49 40.74
CA ASP A 702 -3.63 18.94 40.66
C ASP A 702 -2.93 19.51 39.41
N LEU A 703 -1.74 18.99 39.08
CA LEU A 703 -1.03 19.34 37.85
C LEU A 703 -1.78 18.87 36.59
N GLU A 704 -2.45 17.71 36.63
CA GLU A 704 -3.25 17.20 35.51
C GLU A 704 -4.41 18.16 35.21
N LYS A 705 -5.14 18.57 36.25
CA LYS A 705 -6.23 19.56 36.16
C LYS A 705 -5.76 20.92 35.63
N GLN A 706 -4.59 21.39 36.04
CA GLN A 706 -4.01 22.63 35.48
C GLN A 706 -3.62 22.47 34.00
N SER A 707 -2.99 21.34 33.64
CA SER A 707 -2.61 21.05 32.26
C SER A 707 -3.84 20.90 31.35
N GLU A 708 -4.95 20.32 31.82
CA GLU A 708 -6.21 20.27 31.08
C GLU A 708 -6.73 21.67 30.74
N GLN A 709 -6.66 22.60 31.70
CA GLN A 709 -7.16 23.96 31.50
C GLN A 709 -6.32 24.72 30.48
N VAL A 710 -4.99 24.58 30.51
CA VAL A 710 -4.10 25.19 29.51
C VAL A 710 -4.39 24.63 28.11
N LEU A 711 -4.56 23.31 27.98
CA LEU A 711 -4.86 22.68 26.68
C LEU A 711 -6.21 23.14 26.11
N ARG A 712 -7.25 23.25 26.95
CA ARG A 712 -8.57 23.79 26.54
C ARG A 712 -8.45 25.22 26.02
N ASN A 713 -7.69 26.07 26.70
CA ASN A 713 -7.49 27.46 26.31
C ASN A 713 -6.76 27.57 24.95
N GLN A 714 -5.76 26.71 24.68
CA GLN A 714 -5.06 26.67 23.40
C GLN A 714 -5.99 26.25 22.25
N VAL A 715 -6.74 25.16 22.40
CA VAL A 715 -7.70 24.68 21.38
C VAL A 715 -8.75 25.74 21.06
N GLN A 716 -9.24 26.46 22.07
CA GLN A 716 -10.17 27.58 21.86
C GLN A 716 -9.55 28.73 21.07
N ALA A 717 -8.29 29.09 21.34
CA ALA A 717 -7.59 30.15 20.60
C ALA A 717 -7.44 29.77 19.11
N THR A 718 -6.96 28.56 18.80
CA THR A 718 -6.78 28.09 17.41
C THR A 718 -8.12 28.06 16.65
N GLN A 719 -9.21 27.65 17.31
CA GLN A 719 -10.54 27.65 16.71
C GLN A 719 -11.04 29.06 16.37
N ILE A 720 -10.75 30.05 17.23
CA ILE A 720 -11.09 31.47 16.98
C ILE A 720 -10.25 32.04 15.83
N GLU A 721 -8.96 31.74 15.77
CA GLU A 721 -8.08 32.16 14.66
C GLU A 721 -8.55 31.61 13.31
N LEU A 722 -8.90 30.32 13.25
CA LEU A 722 -9.45 29.68 12.04
C LEU A 722 -10.75 30.35 11.58
N GLN A 723 -11.68 30.63 12.51
CA GLN A 723 -12.92 31.34 12.20
C GLN A 723 -12.68 32.76 11.68
N ASN A 724 -11.76 33.51 12.30
CA ASN A 724 -11.38 34.86 11.87
C ASN A 724 -10.74 34.86 10.47
N HIS A 725 -9.91 33.86 10.17
CA HIS A 725 -9.28 33.71 8.86
C HIS A 725 -10.32 33.42 7.75
N ILE A 726 -11.22 32.45 7.98
CA ILE A 726 -12.32 32.13 7.06
C ILE A 726 -13.21 33.36 6.81
N ALA A 727 -13.54 34.12 7.87
CA ALA A 727 -14.34 35.33 7.74
C ALA A 727 -13.63 36.40 6.89
N THR A 728 -12.33 36.59 7.08
CA THR A 728 -11.54 37.58 6.34
C THR A 728 -11.41 37.22 4.85
N GLU A 729 -11.11 35.97 4.52
CA GLU A 729 -11.04 35.53 3.13
C GLU A 729 -12.41 35.56 2.43
N THR A 730 -13.50 35.24 3.15
CA THR A 730 -14.86 35.38 2.61
C THR A 730 -15.20 36.83 2.24
N GLN A 731 -14.76 37.82 3.05
CA GLN A 731 -14.96 39.23 2.74
C GLN A 731 -14.06 39.70 1.57
N ARG A 732 -12.83 39.19 1.45
CA ARG A 732 -11.96 39.44 0.29
C ARG A 732 -12.61 38.97 -1.02
N GLY A 733 -13.10 37.73 -1.06
CA GLY A 733 -13.77 37.18 -2.25
C GLY A 733 -15.00 38.01 -2.67
N ARG A 734 -15.81 38.47 -1.71
CA ARG A 734 -16.94 39.39 -1.99
C ARG A 734 -16.49 40.73 -2.58
N LEU A 735 -15.39 41.29 -2.08
CA LEU A 735 -14.84 42.55 -2.59
C LEU A 735 -14.32 42.41 -4.03
N GLU A 736 -13.68 41.28 -4.36
CA GLU A 736 -13.20 41.02 -5.72
C GLU A 736 -14.35 40.85 -6.73
N ILE A 737 -15.39 40.10 -6.38
CA ILE A 737 -16.60 39.95 -7.22
C ILE A 737 -17.23 41.33 -7.49
N ALA A 738 -17.40 42.16 -6.45
CA ALA A 738 -17.96 43.51 -6.60
C ALA A 738 -17.10 44.44 -7.48
N LYS A 739 -15.76 44.30 -7.46
CA LYS A 739 -14.87 45.03 -8.37
C LYS A 739 -15.05 44.58 -9.82
N VAL A 740 -15.11 43.27 -10.07
CA VAL A 740 -15.31 42.73 -11.43
C VAL A 740 -16.66 43.17 -12.01
N GLU A 741 -17.73 43.17 -11.21
CA GLU A 741 -19.04 43.70 -11.64
C GLU A 741 -19.00 45.21 -11.97
N ALA A 742 -18.23 46.00 -11.21
CA ALA A 742 -18.07 47.42 -11.48
C ALA A 742 -17.26 47.67 -12.77
N GLU A 743 -16.21 46.89 -13.03
CA GLU A 743 -15.45 46.94 -14.28
C GLU A 743 -16.29 46.50 -15.50
N GLN A 744 -17.12 45.46 -15.36
CA GLN A 744 -18.08 45.07 -16.40
C GLN A 744 -19.05 46.21 -16.72
N LYS A 745 -19.68 46.83 -15.71
CA LYS A 745 -20.58 47.98 -15.92
C LYS A 745 -19.87 49.15 -16.58
N LYS A 746 -18.62 49.43 -16.21
CA LYS A 746 -17.82 50.48 -16.86
C LYS A 746 -17.53 50.16 -18.32
N THR A 747 -17.06 48.95 -18.64
CA THR A 747 -16.75 48.57 -20.03
C THR A 747 -17.97 48.56 -20.95
N VAL A 748 -19.17 48.22 -20.44
CA VAL A 748 -20.43 48.36 -21.19
C VAL A 748 -20.75 49.84 -21.43
N ALA A 749 -20.67 50.69 -20.42
CA ALA A 749 -20.92 52.14 -20.57
C ALA A 749 -19.93 52.82 -21.54
N ASP A 750 -18.65 52.44 -21.49
CA ASP A 750 -17.63 52.92 -22.44
C ASP A 750 -17.96 52.46 -23.87
N ALA A 751 -18.41 51.21 -24.06
CA ALA A 751 -18.82 50.70 -25.38
C ALA A 751 -20.04 51.43 -25.95
N ASP A 752 -21.07 51.66 -25.13
CA ASP A 752 -22.28 52.41 -25.51
C ASP A 752 -21.94 53.85 -25.89
N TYR A 753 -21.00 54.50 -25.17
CA TYR A 753 -20.48 55.82 -25.53
C TYR A 753 -19.87 55.81 -26.94
N TYR A 754 -18.96 54.89 -27.24
CA TYR A 754 -18.33 54.80 -28.57
C TYR A 754 -19.34 54.56 -29.70
N VAL A 755 -20.36 53.71 -29.49
CA VAL A 755 -21.42 53.45 -30.48
C VAL A 755 -22.22 54.71 -30.74
N ASN A 756 -22.67 55.41 -29.68
CA ASN A 756 -23.47 56.62 -29.81
C ASN A 756 -22.68 57.77 -30.46
N THR A 757 -21.41 57.98 -30.12
CA THR A 757 -20.55 58.97 -30.79
C THR A 757 -20.39 58.63 -32.28
N LYS A 758 -20.15 57.36 -32.64
CA LYS A 758 -20.00 56.97 -34.05
C LYS A 758 -21.29 57.11 -34.87
N GLN A 759 -22.46 56.88 -34.26
CA GLN A 759 -23.74 57.15 -34.90
C GLN A 759 -23.96 58.66 -35.10
N SER A 760 -23.62 59.48 -34.11
CA SER A 760 -23.68 60.95 -34.19
C SER A 760 -22.75 61.49 -35.29
N ASP A 761 -21.49 61.03 -35.35
CA ASP A 761 -20.52 61.35 -36.40
C ASP A 761 -21.11 61.03 -37.79
N ALA A 762 -21.68 59.83 -37.97
CA ALA A 762 -22.25 59.39 -39.24
C ALA A 762 -23.46 60.24 -39.67
N LEU A 763 -24.30 60.66 -38.73
CA LEU A 763 -25.41 61.60 -39.00
C LEU A 763 -24.89 62.99 -39.37
N TYR A 764 -23.87 63.50 -38.67
CA TYR A 764 -23.24 64.79 -38.98
C TYR A 764 -22.67 64.81 -40.40
N TYR A 765 -21.87 63.81 -40.79
CA TYR A 765 -21.31 63.72 -42.15
C TYR A 765 -22.40 63.57 -43.23
N LYS A 766 -23.49 62.85 -42.94
CA LYS A 766 -24.62 62.73 -43.86
C LYS A 766 -25.31 64.07 -44.11
N VAL A 767 -25.56 64.85 -43.05
CA VAL A 767 -26.18 66.19 -43.16
C VAL A 767 -25.23 67.16 -43.87
N LEU A 768 -23.95 67.16 -43.53
CA LEU A 768 -22.95 68.03 -44.16
C LEU A 768 -22.81 67.75 -45.66
N LYS A 769 -22.71 66.47 -46.07
CA LYS A 769 -22.65 66.10 -47.50
C LYS A 769 -23.94 66.39 -48.26
N ALA A 770 -25.10 66.29 -47.61
CA ALA A 770 -26.37 66.69 -48.22
C ALA A 770 -26.44 68.22 -48.45
N ALA A 771 -26.01 69.02 -47.47
CA ALA A 771 -25.96 70.47 -47.57
C ALA A 771 -24.94 70.98 -48.62
N GLU A 772 -23.77 70.34 -48.72
CA GLU A 772 -22.80 70.62 -49.80
C GLU A 772 -23.40 70.36 -51.18
N ALA A 773 -24.06 69.21 -51.38
CA ALA A 773 -24.70 68.86 -52.66
C ALA A 773 -25.88 69.78 -53.01
N GLU A 774 -26.62 70.27 -52.01
CA GLU A 774 -27.70 71.25 -52.20
C GLU A 774 -27.14 72.64 -52.55
N ALA A 775 -26.04 73.06 -51.93
CA ALA A 775 -25.35 74.30 -52.25
C ALA A 775 -24.78 74.29 -53.68
N GLU A 776 -24.10 73.21 -54.09
CA GLU A 776 -23.57 73.03 -55.45
C GLU A 776 -24.70 73.01 -56.50
N SER A 777 -25.82 72.33 -56.19
CA SER A 777 -27.03 72.34 -57.02
C SER A 777 -27.65 73.73 -57.15
N SER A 778 -27.64 74.53 -56.07
CA SER A 778 -28.13 75.91 -56.06
C SER A 778 -27.23 76.85 -56.87
N GLU A 779 -25.90 76.71 -56.75
CA GLU A 779 -24.93 77.48 -57.53
C GLU A 779 -25.08 77.19 -59.02
N LEU A 780 -25.15 75.91 -59.42
CA LEU A 780 -25.37 75.49 -60.81
C LEU A 780 -26.68 76.05 -61.39
N LYS A 781 -27.78 76.03 -60.62
CA LYS A 781 -29.05 76.66 -61.03
C LYS A 781 -28.89 78.16 -61.23
N THR A 782 -28.30 78.87 -60.25
CA THR A 782 -28.11 80.32 -60.30
C THR A 782 -27.23 80.73 -61.49
N VAL A 783 -26.14 80.01 -61.76
CA VAL A 783 -25.27 80.24 -62.93
C VAL A 783 -26.03 80.03 -64.25
N GLN A 784 -26.91 79.02 -64.32
CA GLN A 784 -27.73 78.78 -65.51
C GLN A 784 -28.84 79.83 -65.68
N GLU A 785 -29.46 80.29 -64.60
CA GLU A 785 -30.44 81.38 -64.61
C GLU A 785 -29.80 82.70 -65.06
N VAL A 786 -28.61 83.05 -64.55
CA VAL A 786 -27.86 84.23 -64.99
C VAL A 786 -27.57 84.17 -66.49
N LYS A 787 -27.14 83.03 -67.04
CA LYS A 787 -26.95 82.86 -68.49
C LYS A 787 -28.26 83.06 -69.26
N ASN A 788 -29.36 82.50 -68.78
CA ASN A 788 -30.67 82.66 -69.42
C ASN A 788 -31.13 84.14 -69.43
N ILE A 789 -30.94 84.85 -68.31
CA ILE A 789 -31.27 86.28 -68.19
C ILE A 789 -30.40 87.14 -69.11
N VAL A 790 -29.10 86.89 -69.19
CA VAL A 790 -28.18 87.61 -70.10
C VAL A 790 -28.58 87.39 -71.56
N ASN A 791 -28.89 86.16 -71.94
CA ASN A 791 -29.36 85.85 -73.31
C ASN A 791 -30.68 86.55 -73.63
N LEU A 792 -31.64 86.56 -72.70
CA LEU A 792 -32.93 87.23 -72.87
C LEU A 792 -32.79 88.76 -72.92
N ALA A 793 -31.89 89.34 -72.12
CA ALA A 793 -31.56 90.76 -72.18
C ALA A 793 -30.89 91.14 -73.52
N GLY A 794 -30.01 90.28 -74.04
CA GLY A 794 -29.44 90.42 -75.38
C GLY A 794 -30.51 90.41 -76.48
N ALA A 795 -31.42 89.43 -76.45
CA ALA A 795 -32.54 89.36 -77.39
C ALA A 795 -33.44 90.60 -77.34
N LYS A 796 -33.82 91.06 -76.12
CA LYS A 796 -34.61 92.30 -75.94
C LYS A 796 -33.88 93.55 -76.42
N ARG A 797 -32.56 93.63 -76.26
CA ARG A 797 -31.78 94.73 -76.82
C ARG A 797 -31.86 94.75 -78.34
N THR A 798 -31.72 93.59 -78.99
CA THR A 798 -31.85 93.47 -80.45
C THR A 798 -33.26 93.84 -80.92
N GLU A 799 -34.31 93.42 -80.20
CA GLU A 799 -35.70 93.82 -80.45
C GLU A 799 -35.88 95.35 -80.37
N ILE A 800 -35.35 96.00 -79.33
CA ILE A 800 -35.41 97.46 -79.17
C ILE A 800 -34.62 98.19 -80.26
N GLU A 801 -33.46 97.68 -80.68
CA GLU A 801 -32.66 98.26 -81.77
C GLU A 801 -33.41 98.17 -83.12
N VAL A 802 -34.07 97.04 -83.41
CA VAL A 802 -34.92 96.86 -84.62
C VAL A 802 -36.15 97.77 -84.59
N ILE A 803 -36.87 97.83 -83.46
CA ILE A 803 -38.04 98.69 -83.29
C ILE A 803 -37.65 100.18 -83.37
N GLY A 804 -36.53 100.57 -82.76
CA GLY A 804 -35.99 101.93 -82.82
C GLY A 804 -35.61 102.35 -84.25
N ALA A 805 -34.98 101.45 -85.01
CA ALA A 805 -34.68 101.68 -86.42
C ALA A 805 -35.95 101.82 -87.28
N ALA A 806 -37.01 101.05 -86.99
CA ALA A 806 -38.30 101.19 -87.67
C ALA A 806 -38.98 102.53 -87.37
N TYR A 807 -39.01 102.96 -86.09
CA TYR A 807 -39.59 104.26 -85.72
C TYR A 807 -38.82 105.46 -86.31
N ALA A 808 -37.49 105.35 -86.45
CA ALA A 808 -36.66 106.39 -87.05
C ALA A 808 -36.94 106.67 -88.54
N GLN A 809 -37.63 105.75 -89.24
CA GLN A 809 -37.99 105.90 -90.66
C GLN A 809 -39.40 106.48 -90.89
N VAL A 810 -40.14 106.86 -89.85
CA VAL A 810 -41.52 107.38 -89.97
C VAL A 810 -41.52 108.87 -90.36
N PRO A 811 -42.10 109.28 -91.50
CA PRO A 811 -42.13 110.68 -91.92
C PRO A 811 -42.98 111.59 -91.01
N ILE A 812 -42.51 112.83 -90.83
CA ILE A 812 -43.15 113.86 -90.00
C ILE A 812 -44.55 114.19 -90.55
N GLY A 813 -45.57 113.91 -89.74
CA GLY A 813 -46.99 114.10 -90.05
C GLY A 813 -47.87 112.90 -89.69
N HIS A 814 -47.33 111.68 -89.75
CA HIS A 814 -48.13 110.46 -89.51
C HIS A 814 -48.54 110.26 -88.04
N ALA A 815 -47.77 110.80 -87.09
CA ALA A 815 -48.06 110.71 -85.65
C ALA A 815 -49.38 111.38 -85.25
N GLN A 816 -49.75 112.49 -85.92
CA GLN A 816 -51.02 113.20 -85.67
C GLN A 816 -52.23 112.37 -86.15
N ALA A 817 -52.10 111.68 -87.29
CA ALA A 817 -53.14 110.78 -87.80
C ALA A 817 -53.32 109.56 -86.89
N MET A 818 -52.22 108.95 -86.42
CA MET A 818 -52.26 107.85 -85.46
C MET A 818 -52.91 108.27 -84.13
N GLN A 819 -52.57 109.43 -83.56
CA GLN A 819 -53.23 109.93 -82.35
C GLN A 819 -54.74 110.15 -82.53
N LEU A 820 -55.17 110.71 -83.67
CA LEU A 820 -56.60 110.83 -84.00
C LEU A 820 -57.29 109.46 -84.08
N SER A 821 -56.66 108.47 -84.71
CA SER A 821 -57.20 107.11 -84.80
C SER A 821 -57.28 106.39 -83.45
N VAL A 822 -56.32 106.60 -82.55
CA VAL A 822 -56.37 106.09 -81.17
C VAL A 822 -57.50 106.76 -80.41
N PHE A 823 -57.69 108.07 -80.57
CA PHE A 823 -58.83 108.80 -80.00
C PHE A 823 -60.17 108.23 -80.46
N ASP A 824 -60.33 107.91 -81.75
CA ASP A 824 -61.55 107.28 -82.28
C ASP A 824 -61.75 105.84 -81.78
N VAL A 825 -60.68 105.06 -81.58
CA VAL A 825 -60.77 103.71 -80.99
C VAL A 825 -61.15 103.76 -79.51
N GLU A 826 -60.61 104.69 -78.73
CA GLU A 826 -61.01 104.90 -77.34
C GLU A 826 -62.46 105.42 -77.24
N LYS A 827 -62.86 106.34 -78.12
CA LYS A 827 -64.24 106.84 -78.21
C LYS A 827 -65.24 105.74 -78.55
N ARG A 828 -64.84 104.73 -79.34
CA ARG A 828 -65.63 103.52 -79.61
C ARG A 828 -65.67 102.55 -78.41
N LYS A 829 -64.57 102.39 -77.67
CA LYS A 829 -64.54 101.56 -76.44
C LYS A 829 -65.35 102.16 -75.28
N ALA A 830 -65.61 103.47 -75.28
CA ALA A 830 -66.38 104.16 -74.26
C ALA A 830 -67.92 104.06 -74.44
N LEU A 831 -68.41 103.43 -75.52
CA LEU A 831 -69.84 103.28 -75.80
C LEU A 831 -70.37 101.91 -75.31
N PRO A 832 -71.59 101.82 -74.74
CA PRO A 832 -72.19 100.55 -74.35
C PRO A 832 -72.46 99.60 -75.53
N GLU A 833 -72.29 98.29 -75.34
CA GLU A 833 -72.37 97.22 -76.38
C GLU A 833 -73.70 97.10 -77.16
N LYS A 834 -74.70 97.96 -76.95
CA LYS A 834 -76.03 97.88 -77.61
C LYS A 834 -76.51 99.19 -78.26
N THR A 835 -75.64 100.17 -78.49
CA THR A 835 -76.00 101.37 -79.26
C THR A 835 -76.05 101.06 -80.76
N ILE A 836 -77.25 100.96 -81.34
CA ILE A 836 -77.45 100.81 -82.79
C ILE A 836 -77.32 102.19 -83.45
N TYR A 837 -76.37 102.33 -84.39
CA TYR A 837 -76.22 103.54 -85.20
C TYR A 837 -76.86 103.33 -86.58
N PHE A 838 -77.91 104.08 -86.89
CA PHE A 838 -78.44 104.18 -88.25
C PHE A 838 -77.67 105.28 -89.00
N ALA A 839 -76.85 104.87 -89.97
CA ALA A 839 -76.35 105.75 -91.02
C ALA A 839 -76.89 105.22 -92.35
N GLY A 840 -77.63 106.06 -93.07
CA GLY A 840 -78.26 105.68 -94.33
C GLY A 840 -77.23 105.54 -95.46
N ASP A 841 -77.44 104.49 -96.25
CA ASP A 841 -77.34 104.35 -97.71
C ASP A 841 -76.33 105.16 -98.56
N SER A 842 -76.04 104.61 -99.74
CA SER A 842 -75.04 104.99 -100.75
C SER A 842 -73.57 104.81 -100.30
N SER A 843 -72.88 103.72 -100.69
CA SER A 843 -72.37 103.41 -102.04
C SER A 843 -71.36 104.48 -102.50
N GLU A 844 -70.08 104.19 -102.75
CA GLU A 844 -69.50 103.26 -103.73
C GLU A 844 -67.96 103.17 -103.47
N VAL A 845 -67.11 102.22 -103.94
CA VAL A 845 -67.23 100.96 -104.71
C VAL A 845 -65.88 100.19 -104.66
N ASN A 846 -65.91 98.88 -104.93
CA ASN A 846 -64.80 97.93 -105.19
C ASN A 846 -63.82 97.60 -104.04
N ALA A 847 -63.67 96.33 -103.60
CA ALA A 847 -63.34 95.05 -104.28
C ALA A 847 -61.82 94.88 -104.45
N ASP A 848 -61.16 93.89 -103.84
CA ASP A 848 -61.26 92.45 -104.18
C ASP A 848 -60.78 91.54 -102.99
N ILE A 849 -61.42 90.39 -102.68
CA ILE A 849 -61.07 89.02 -103.14
C ILE A 849 -59.67 88.56 -102.62
N SER A 850 -59.47 87.46 -101.85
CA SER A 850 -60.36 86.34 -101.46
C SER A 850 -59.81 85.38 -100.38
N ARG A 851 -60.72 84.60 -99.75
CA ARG A 851 -60.65 83.17 -99.29
C ARG A 851 -59.34 82.68 -98.62
N HIS A 852 -59.34 82.12 -97.41
CA HIS A 852 -60.19 81.01 -96.89
C HIS A 852 -60.32 81.13 -95.34
N THR A 853 -61.47 81.10 -94.64
CA THR A 853 -62.39 79.95 -94.37
C THR A 853 -61.69 78.62 -94.09
N LYS A 854 -61.49 78.17 -92.84
CA LYS A 854 -62.46 77.45 -91.95
C LYS A 854 -61.70 77.05 -90.66
N ASP A 855 -62.25 76.63 -89.51
CA ASP A 855 -63.59 76.51 -88.89
C ASP A 855 -63.34 76.59 -87.35
N VAL A 856 -64.12 77.23 -86.45
CA VAL A 856 -65.56 77.16 -86.10
C VAL A 856 -65.91 76.04 -85.09
N VAL A 857 -66.16 76.45 -83.81
CA VAL A 857 -67.08 75.83 -82.80
C VAL A 857 -66.60 74.49 -82.16
N SER A 858 -66.78 74.15 -80.87
CA SER A 858 -67.78 74.48 -79.81
C SER A 858 -67.26 74.20 -78.36
N ALA A 859 -67.88 74.85 -77.36
CA ALA A 859 -68.29 74.38 -76.00
C ALA A 859 -67.36 73.49 -75.12
N GLY A 860 -67.42 73.52 -73.77
CA GLY A 860 -68.20 74.38 -72.86
C GLY A 860 -68.42 73.75 -71.47
N LEU A 861 -68.31 74.57 -70.41
CA LEU A 861 -68.95 74.53 -69.08
C LEU A 861 -68.91 73.26 -68.16
N LYS A 862 -68.79 73.56 -66.85
CA LYS A 862 -68.99 72.74 -65.62
C LYS A 862 -67.73 72.02 -65.07
N ALA A 863 -67.40 71.94 -63.78
CA ALA A 863 -67.93 72.34 -62.46
C ALA A 863 -68.12 71.15 -61.49
N ALA A 864 -67.46 71.28 -60.32
CA ALA A 864 -67.85 70.80 -58.98
C ALA A 864 -67.63 69.33 -58.51
N VAL A 865 -67.49 69.24 -57.17
CA VAL A 865 -67.75 68.13 -56.22
C VAL A 865 -66.60 67.17 -55.81
N GLY A 866 -66.48 66.93 -54.48
CA GLY A 866 -65.73 65.83 -53.82
C GLY A 866 -64.40 66.27 -53.19
N TRP A 867 -64.18 66.43 -51.87
CA TRP A 867 -64.84 65.97 -50.62
C TRP A 867 -64.55 64.52 -50.16
N LYS A 868 -63.52 64.38 -49.29
CA LYS A 868 -63.32 63.47 -48.10
C LYS A 868 -61.85 62.96 -48.02
N LEU A 869 -61.10 62.86 -46.90
CA LEU A 869 -61.30 62.66 -45.43
C LEU A 869 -61.01 61.19 -45.00
N GLY A 870 -60.03 61.02 -44.09
CA GLY A 870 -59.58 59.74 -43.48
C GLY A 870 -58.26 59.20 -44.08
N GLN A 871 -57.33 58.59 -43.33
CA GLN A 871 -57.31 58.15 -41.92
C GLN A 871 -55.90 58.25 -41.29
N GLU A 872 -55.82 58.13 -39.96
CA GLU A 872 -54.58 58.02 -39.17
C GLU A 872 -53.94 56.62 -39.26
N ASN A 873 -52.61 56.57 -39.12
CA ASN A 873 -51.90 55.83 -38.05
C ASN A 873 -50.44 56.29 -37.98
#